data_AF-A0A9N9DM17-F1
#
_entry.id   AF-A0A9N9DM17-F1
#
_cell.length_a   1.000
_cell.length_b   1.000
_cell.length_c   1.000
_cell.angle_alpha   90.00
_cell.angle_beta   90.00
_cell.angle_gamma   90.00
#
_symmetry.space_group_name_H-M   'P 1'
#
loop_
_entity.id
_entity.type
_entity.pdbx_description
1 polymer ?
#
loop_
_entity_poly.entity_id
_entity_poly.type
_entity_poly.pdbx_seq_one_letter_code
_entity_poly.pdbx_strand_id
1 'polypeptide(L)'
;GTNNNLVNPNAGSINQPLLRITPANTTNFFDSDQHMLPCPGNYANTTSIKCPPPSNETLPLVRCISDRVDGIQMKSIDRLEINFRENLKSSRNVSHMNTFFGDWLAFDISSPRESLDLYRYAIMIPSDDSTYLSYGTESITVVNKSYLPMNRTWYSNNTSESKTLNEVTSFLDASAIYGFSEQRLNSVLRDPSDRCMMLMNYSSSYAGDLADAKFGYLPLDSNGEYIVGYQPLRGVNAFTNFYQVIFMREHNRRCRDLRSWYGSAWDDDQYFQESRKWVIALLQKVVFLEYLPTILGRPLDTYNNSYDPNLTPGIDTFFSSATFRYGHSEVSDYYTIIDEFGGSGLQLHLYDVLVTGTLEMYGVPRIAASLSLQRQEELDIFYADFMRAHRPDPSSVHDIASIDHFRGRDQGLPSYNQVRQNYGFLKANDWSDITNNTDVQMRLMSTYANVNQLEAFVGGLAEDHVIESSFGPLFLKSMISQWSRIRNSDRFYYQNSDAGFNDSEILEINRTSWRDIIIRNTPANTPFFVPQNPWIVQPRAALDNLTVDGDGYSRYNVFPCSDGMYNIQWKLTMPTITFKLTIQASQAWFGIGFSNGGGMVGADFIIARTTDPTIEVANYRSVGNQIPVKDDAQIVTVLSSTIVNGVSQVEFSYPLNAPNKQPITDTMKILICAWKPGTNVLSPHISNWNRRNVNFFATGFSQVTVNKYRQSLLVHGIAMVVIWSVIFPASIYIVRYMKHSYEYKSQHKNLQMIGGVSVFVFGAVGMSVADPTNPTPHHTYGIVIYSLVFVQLGLGLLTTWCLASVESVNRGLCSFIKKIHLLFGFALMSVSGYNIYLGIELFGEDPNYTWRRIYLGWLGFILIIFLISEIRHNISGYKFIRPSSEAGNSNQCIRSYIHDAVFEKLLILGWDDINKRVAGGASLVVAEGLVFDIRKWIDVHPGGAKTLQRVIGTDITNDFYFKEDKGSSRLAIDDFQQNIILGFDSVNQYEHKDDEVALTQINKKSERIPKQEKEKSLLSNTSISMANVADRLNANTFKEASRLAMHSHSKFATEKLASM
;
A
#
# COMPACT_ATOMS: atom_id res chain seq x y z
N GLY A 1 -41.75 7.94 24.80
CA GLY A 1 -41.79 7.78 26.26
C GLY A 1 -42.99 6.95 26.68
N THR A 2 -43.54 7.17 27.89
CA THR A 2 -44.79 6.52 28.37
C THR A 2 -46.03 7.03 27.63
N ASN A 3 -47.16 6.34 27.78
CA ASN A 3 -48.45 6.62 27.13
C ASN A 3 -48.42 6.62 25.59
N ASN A 4 -47.36 6.11 24.98
CA ASN A 4 -47.29 5.89 23.54
C ASN A 4 -48.22 4.73 23.13
N ASN A 5 -47.99 3.54 23.68
CA ASN A 5 -48.86 2.38 23.47
C ASN A 5 -50.14 2.47 24.34
N LEU A 6 -51.31 2.33 23.72
CA LEU A 6 -52.62 2.48 24.38
C LEU A 6 -53.06 1.26 25.21
N VAL A 7 -52.49 0.08 24.95
CA VAL A 7 -52.83 -1.18 25.64
C VAL A 7 -51.91 -1.41 26.85
N ASN A 8 -50.63 -1.04 26.73
CA ASN A 8 -49.65 -1.03 27.81
C ASN A 8 -48.92 0.32 27.85
N PRO A 9 -49.38 1.29 28.67
CA PRO A 9 -48.81 2.63 28.75
C PRO A 9 -47.32 2.73 29.11
N ASN A 10 -46.72 1.65 29.63
CA ASN A 10 -45.30 1.59 29.98
C ASN A 10 -44.43 0.96 28.87
N ALA A 11 -45.01 0.33 27.86
CA ALA A 11 -44.24 -0.32 26.80
C ALA A 11 -43.39 0.70 26.01
N GLY A 12 -42.11 0.39 25.81
CA GLY A 12 -41.14 1.27 25.17
C GLY A 12 -40.69 2.49 26.00
N SER A 13 -41.09 2.59 27.28
CA SER A 13 -40.49 3.58 28.20
C SER A 13 -39.01 3.30 28.47
N ILE A 14 -38.34 4.23 29.14
CA ILE A 14 -37.06 3.95 29.79
C ILE A 14 -37.18 2.77 30.76
N ASN A 15 -36.08 2.05 30.95
CA ASN A 15 -35.93 0.90 31.86
C ASN A 15 -36.84 -0.31 31.55
N GLN A 16 -37.40 -0.41 30.34
CA GLN A 16 -38.08 -1.63 29.92
C GLN A 16 -37.08 -2.73 29.54
N PRO A 17 -37.41 -4.02 29.72
CA PRO A 17 -36.53 -5.10 29.28
C PRO A 17 -36.39 -5.14 27.74
N LEU A 18 -35.19 -5.44 27.25
CA LEU A 18 -34.96 -5.81 25.86
C LEU A 18 -35.81 -7.04 25.51
N LEU A 19 -36.36 -7.03 24.29
CA LEU A 19 -37.11 -8.15 23.76
C LEU A 19 -36.15 -9.29 23.44
N ARG A 20 -36.64 -10.53 23.50
CA ARG A 20 -36.02 -11.69 22.86
C ARG A 20 -37.06 -12.27 21.93
N ILE A 21 -36.95 -11.93 20.64
CA ILE A 21 -37.86 -12.34 19.57
C ILE A 21 -37.33 -13.59 18.86
N THR A 22 -36.01 -13.68 18.71
CA THR A 22 -35.38 -14.61 17.75
C THR A 22 -34.16 -15.33 18.36
N PRO A 23 -34.32 -16.45 19.10
CA PRO A 23 -35.56 -17.13 19.44
C PRO A 23 -36.34 -16.43 20.56
N ALA A 24 -37.66 -16.69 20.60
CA ALA A 24 -38.57 -16.06 21.53
C ALA A 24 -38.36 -16.56 22.97
N ASN A 25 -38.20 -15.65 23.93
CA ASN A 25 -38.18 -15.94 25.38
C ASN A 25 -37.12 -16.97 25.86
N THR A 26 -35.99 -17.08 25.17
CA THR A 26 -34.89 -18.00 25.53
C THR A 26 -33.57 -17.28 25.81
N THR A 27 -32.84 -17.69 26.85
CA THR A 27 -31.43 -17.34 27.08
C THR A 27 -30.52 -18.51 26.67
N ASN A 28 -29.31 -18.23 26.17
CA ASN A 28 -28.32 -19.26 25.77
C ASN A 28 -27.10 -19.24 26.69
N PHE A 29 -27.34 -19.14 28.00
CA PHE A 29 -26.31 -19.33 29.01
C PHE A 29 -25.96 -20.81 29.16
N PHE A 30 -24.80 -21.10 29.76
CA PHE A 30 -24.30 -22.46 29.93
C PHE A 30 -25.05 -23.22 31.04
N ASP A 31 -25.54 -22.50 32.06
CA ASP A 31 -26.24 -23.06 33.21
C ASP A 31 -27.38 -22.15 33.71
N SER A 32 -28.07 -22.59 34.77
CA SER A 32 -29.15 -21.86 35.45
C SER A 32 -28.70 -20.53 36.07
N ASP A 33 -27.42 -20.40 36.34
CA ASP A 33 -26.84 -19.32 37.15
C ASP A 33 -26.31 -18.18 36.24
N GLN A 34 -26.57 -18.28 34.93
CA GLN A 34 -26.25 -17.31 33.89
C GLN A 34 -24.73 -17.15 33.67
N HIS A 35 -23.97 -18.23 33.85
CA HIS A 35 -22.60 -18.29 33.39
C HIS A 35 -22.55 -18.40 31.86
N MET A 36 -21.54 -17.75 31.27
CA MET A 36 -21.27 -17.83 29.84
C MET A 36 -20.68 -19.20 29.49
N LEU A 37 -20.78 -19.60 28.22
CA LEU A 37 -20.05 -20.77 27.70
C LEU A 37 -18.56 -20.69 28.08
N PRO A 38 -17.96 -21.78 28.63
CA PRO A 38 -16.57 -21.77 29.03
C PRO A 38 -15.64 -21.37 27.88
N CYS A 39 -14.74 -20.43 28.15
CA CYS A 39 -13.62 -20.08 27.26
C CYS A 39 -12.29 -20.31 28.00
N PRO A 40 -11.18 -20.61 27.29
CA PRO A 40 -9.89 -20.89 27.90
C PRO A 40 -9.41 -19.76 28.82
N GLY A 41 -9.18 -20.06 30.10
CA GLY A 41 -8.77 -19.08 31.10
C GLY A 41 -9.90 -18.44 31.91
N ASN A 42 -11.17 -18.60 31.51
CA ASN A 42 -12.29 -18.19 32.35
C ASN A 42 -12.21 -18.93 33.70
N TYR A 43 -12.38 -18.21 34.80
CA TYR A 43 -12.22 -18.70 36.19
C TYR A 43 -10.80 -19.17 36.60
N ALA A 44 -9.77 -19.03 35.77
CA ALA A 44 -8.41 -19.48 36.08
C ALA A 44 -7.47 -18.32 36.46
N ASN A 45 -6.76 -18.45 37.58
CA ASN A 45 -5.74 -17.49 38.06
C ASN A 45 -4.40 -17.58 37.26
N THR A 46 -4.46 -17.98 35.99
CA THR A 46 -3.29 -18.26 35.13
C THR A 46 -2.84 -17.00 34.38
N THR A 47 -1.61 -16.55 34.66
CA THR A 47 -1.05 -15.27 34.18
C THR A 47 -0.44 -15.29 32.78
N SER A 48 -0.38 -16.46 32.12
CA SER A 48 0.09 -16.60 30.74
C SER A 48 -0.74 -17.65 30.01
N ILE A 49 -1.49 -17.20 29.00
CA ILE A 49 -2.27 -18.02 28.08
C ILE A 49 -1.91 -17.53 26.67
N LYS A 50 -1.66 -18.44 25.74
CA LYS A 50 -1.55 -18.12 24.30
C LYS A 50 -2.86 -18.43 23.61
N CYS A 51 -3.15 -17.79 22.48
CA CYS A 51 -4.35 -18.10 21.69
C CYS A 51 -4.38 -19.59 21.30
N PRO A 52 -5.30 -20.40 21.87
CA PRO A 52 -5.24 -21.85 21.72
C PRO A 52 -5.65 -22.31 20.30
N PRO A 53 -5.43 -23.60 19.97
CA PRO A 53 -6.10 -24.21 18.83
C PRO A 53 -7.63 -24.25 19.07
N PRO A 54 -8.45 -24.27 18.01
CA PRO A 54 -9.91 -24.39 18.15
C PRO A 54 -10.32 -25.68 18.87
N SER A 55 -11.34 -25.62 19.72
CA SER A 55 -11.88 -26.75 20.48
C SER A 55 -13.40 -26.85 20.29
N ASN A 56 -13.94 -28.06 20.24
CA ASN A 56 -15.40 -28.28 20.22
C ASN A 56 -16.06 -28.05 21.60
N GLU A 57 -15.28 -28.03 22.69
CA GLU A 57 -15.78 -27.98 24.07
C GLU A 57 -15.85 -26.56 24.65
N THR A 58 -15.07 -25.62 24.11
CA THR A 58 -14.94 -24.26 24.62
C THR A 58 -14.96 -23.22 23.51
N LEU A 59 -15.52 -22.03 23.78
CA LEU A 59 -15.45 -20.91 22.85
C LEU A 59 -14.04 -20.30 22.83
N PRO A 60 -13.59 -19.69 21.72
CA PRO A 60 -12.30 -19.00 21.65
C PRO A 60 -12.18 -17.88 22.69
N LEU A 61 -10.96 -17.41 22.96
CA LEU A 61 -10.79 -16.14 23.68
C LEU A 61 -11.23 -14.98 22.80
N VAL A 62 -12.01 -14.03 23.34
CA VAL A 62 -12.55 -12.90 22.55
C VAL A 62 -11.46 -12.04 21.93
N ARG A 63 -10.34 -11.83 22.64
CA ARG A 63 -9.16 -11.15 22.10
C ARG A 63 -8.49 -11.91 20.95
N CYS A 64 -8.50 -13.23 20.99
CA CYS A 64 -8.01 -14.06 19.89
C CYS A 64 -8.93 -14.02 18.65
N ILE A 65 -10.21 -13.63 18.80
CA ILE A 65 -11.07 -13.34 17.65
C ILE A 65 -10.67 -11.98 17.07
N SER A 66 -10.54 -10.94 17.91
CA SER A 66 -10.06 -9.61 17.52
C SER A 66 -8.69 -9.63 16.80
N ASP A 67 -7.74 -10.44 17.26
CA ASP A 67 -6.40 -10.54 16.65
C ASP A 67 -6.36 -11.41 15.37
N ARG A 68 -7.14 -12.51 15.31
CA ARG A 68 -7.09 -13.46 14.18
C ARG A 68 -8.12 -13.15 13.08
N VAL A 69 -9.33 -12.77 13.47
CA VAL A 69 -10.46 -12.54 12.59
C VAL A 69 -10.55 -11.05 12.28
N ASP A 70 -10.90 -10.24 13.28
CA ASP A 70 -11.37 -8.86 13.11
C ASP A 70 -10.23 -7.87 12.79
N GLY A 71 -8.98 -8.31 12.92
CA GLY A 71 -7.79 -7.51 12.67
C GLY A 71 -7.37 -7.41 11.20
N ILE A 72 -7.20 -6.18 10.71
CA ILE A 72 -6.64 -5.90 9.38
C ILE A 72 -5.14 -6.26 9.36
N GLN A 73 -4.83 -7.51 8.97
CA GLN A 73 -3.47 -8.07 8.95
C GLN A 73 -2.61 -7.56 7.78
N MET A 74 -2.46 -6.23 7.66
CA MET A 74 -1.61 -5.56 6.67
C MET A 74 -0.12 -5.90 6.85
N LYS A 75 0.53 -6.31 5.76
CA LYS A 75 1.99 -6.25 5.63
C LYS A 75 2.44 -4.81 5.38
N SER A 76 3.73 -4.54 5.54
CA SER A 76 4.31 -3.19 5.38
C SER A 76 4.15 -2.62 3.96
N ILE A 77 3.97 -3.46 2.94
CA ILE A 77 3.77 -3.04 1.55
C ILE A 77 2.30 -2.73 1.23
N ASP A 78 1.36 -3.47 1.84
CA ASP A 78 -0.08 -3.34 1.65
C ASP A 78 -0.58 -1.93 2.05
N ARG A 79 0.08 -1.29 3.04
CA ARG A 79 -0.13 0.12 3.44
C ARG A 79 0.10 1.14 2.31
N LEU A 80 0.89 0.76 1.28
CA LEU A 80 1.21 1.57 0.10
C LEU A 80 0.40 1.14 -1.14
N GLU A 81 -0.28 -0.01 -1.11
CA GLU A 81 -1.09 -0.48 -2.23
C GLU A 81 -2.49 0.16 -2.20
N ILE A 82 -2.74 1.02 -3.18
CA ILE A 82 -4.03 1.73 -3.32
C ILE A 82 -5.18 0.72 -3.45
N ASN A 83 -5.05 -0.30 -4.30
CA ASN A 83 -6.10 -1.30 -4.51
C ASN A 83 -6.50 -2.02 -3.22
N PHE A 84 -5.52 -2.41 -2.39
CA PHE A 84 -5.79 -3.07 -1.10
C PHE A 84 -6.59 -2.14 -0.18
N ARG A 85 -6.22 -0.85 -0.11
CA ARG A 85 -6.91 0.15 0.72
C ARG A 85 -8.29 0.53 0.19
N GLU A 86 -8.49 0.54 -1.13
CA GLU A 86 -9.78 0.82 -1.76
C GLU A 86 -10.77 -0.34 -1.61
N ASN A 87 -10.27 -1.58 -1.47
CA ASN A 87 -11.07 -2.77 -1.17
C ASN A 87 -11.56 -2.82 0.29
N LEU A 88 -10.90 -2.11 1.22
CA LEU A 88 -11.36 -1.97 2.61
C LEU A 88 -12.44 -0.88 2.76
N LYS A 89 -12.64 -0.04 1.73
CA LYS A 89 -13.58 1.07 1.75
C LYS A 89 -14.93 0.65 1.17
N SER A 90 -16.04 1.14 1.71
CA SER A 90 -17.37 0.67 1.31
C SER A 90 -17.59 0.76 -0.21
N SER A 91 -17.83 -0.38 -0.84
CA SER A 91 -18.01 -0.59 -2.28
C SER A 91 -19.20 0.17 -2.85
N ARG A 92 -20.24 0.34 -2.01
CA ARG A 92 -21.45 1.12 -2.28
C ARG A 92 -21.23 2.63 -2.15
N ASN A 93 -20.00 3.06 -1.86
CA ASN A 93 -19.59 4.44 -1.66
C ASN A 93 -20.32 5.17 -0.53
N VAL A 94 -20.78 4.45 0.51
CA VAL A 94 -21.38 5.08 1.70
C VAL A 94 -20.36 6.03 2.35
N SER A 95 -20.83 7.17 2.86
CA SER A 95 -19.97 8.17 3.50
C SER A 95 -19.96 8.05 5.02
N HIS A 96 -18.96 8.66 5.67
CA HIS A 96 -18.92 8.78 7.13
C HIS A 96 -20.05 9.64 7.72
N MET A 97 -20.86 10.33 6.91
CA MET A 97 -22.14 10.87 7.35
C MET A 97 -23.07 9.74 7.83
N ASN A 98 -23.01 8.54 7.25
CA ASN A 98 -23.79 7.41 7.69
C ASN A 98 -23.27 6.84 9.02
N THR A 99 -21.97 6.52 9.09
CA THR A 99 -21.30 5.95 10.28
C THR A 99 -21.65 6.67 11.58
N PHE A 100 -21.36 7.97 11.65
CA PHE A 100 -21.52 8.74 12.90
C PHE A 100 -22.97 9.17 13.17
N PHE A 101 -23.82 9.19 12.15
CA PHE A 101 -25.26 9.31 12.37
C PHE A 101 -25.82 8.03 12.99
N GLY A 102 -25.35 6.85 12.55
CA GLY A 102 -25.68 5.56 13.15
C GLY A 102 -25.24 5.44 14.61
N ASP A 103 -24.00 5.84 14.94
CA ASP A 103 -23.46 5.91 16.31
C ASP A 103 -24.31 6.82 17.22
N TRP A 104 -24.58 8.06 16.77
CA TRP A 104 -25.44 9.00 17.51
C TRP A 104 -26.89 8.48 17.67
N LEU A 105 -27.48 7.93 16.61
CA LEU A 105 -28.82 7.37 16.57
C LEU A 105 -28.98 6.13 17.46
N ALA A 106 -27.92 5.34 17.64
CA ALA A 106 -27.97 4.10 18.43
C ALA A 106 -28.44 4.35 19.86
N PHE A 107 -27.93 5.42 20.47
CA PHE A 107 -28.25 5.80 21.84
C PHE A 107 -29.60 6.49 22.00
N ASP A 108 -30.32 6.83 20.92
CA ASP A 108 -31.71 7.30 21.02
C ASP A 108 -32.69 6.15 21.29
N ILE A 109 -32.41 4.96 20.72
CA ILE A 109 -33.31 3.80 20.80
C ILE A 109 -32.80 2.66 21.67
N SER A 110 -31.49 2.51 21.90
CA SER A 110 -30.94 1.46 22.76
C SER A 110 -29.67 1.85 23.52
N SER A 111 -29.72 1.68 24.84
CA SER A 111 -28.56 1.69 25.72
C SER A 111 -28.76 0.60 26.77
N PRO A 112 -28.23 -0.62 26.55
CA PRO A 112 -28.39 -1.73 27.49
C PRO A 112 -27.67 -1.43 28.81
N ARG A 113 -28.39 -1.56 29.94
CA ARG A 113 -27.86 -1.28 31.28
C ARG A 113 -26.70 -2.19 31.64
N GLU A 114 -25.62 -1.58 32.11
CA GLU A 114 -24.51 -2.28 32.76
C GLU A 114 -24.73 -2.41 34.27
N SER A 115 -24.24 -3.50 34.83
CA SER A 115 -24.24 -3.77 36.27
C SER A 115 -23.07 -3.08 36.97
N LEU A 116 -23.10 -3.10 38.31
CA LEU A 116 -21.95 -2.70 39.12
C LEU A 116 -20.97 -3.87 39.36
N ASP A 117 -21.26 -5.06 38.81
CA ASP A 117 -20.49 -6.28 39.03
C ASP A 117 -19.31 -6.34 38.04
N LEU A 118 -18.14 -5.95 38.54
CA LEU A 118 -16.88 -5.93 37.79
C LEU A 118 -16.34 -7.35 37.59
N TYR A 119 -16.60 -7.92 36.41
CA TYR A 119 -16.05 -9.21 36.00
C TYR A 119 -14.55 -9.06 35.68
N ARG A 120 -13.69 -9.35 36.66
CA ARG A 120 -12.26 -9.04 36.62
C ARG A 120 -11.52 -9.64 35.42
N TYR A 121 -11.90 -10.83 34.96
CA TYR A 121 -11.22 -11.59 33.92
C TYR A 121 -12.04 -11.68 32.62
N ALA A 122 -12.72 -10.58 32.24
CA ALA A 122 -13.65 -10.55 31.10
C ALA A 122 -12.97 -10.81 29.75
N ILE A 123 -11.87 -10.11 29.50
CA ILE A 123 -11.04 -10.27 28.30
C ILE A 123 -9.65 -10.68 28.76
N MET A 124 -9.27 -11.95 28.61
CA MET A 124 -7.88 -12.38 28.83
C MET A 124 -7.03 -11.95 27.63
N ILE A 125 -5.87 -11.34 27.92
CA ILE A 125 -4.91 -10.89 26.90
C ILE A 125 -3.89 -12.02 26.64
N PRO A 126 -3.70 -12.46 25.38
CA PRO A 126 -2.71 -13.48 25.05
C PRO A 126 -1.27 -13.04 25.37
N SER A 127 -0.44 -13.96 25.87
CA SER A 127 0.98 -13.67 26.15
C SER A 127 1.85 -13.55 24.89
N ASP A 128 1.25 -13.70 23.71
CA ASP A 128 1.81 -13.46 22.39
C ASP A 128 1.05 -12.40 21.56
N ASP A 129 0.17 -11.61 22.19
CA ASP A 129 -0.54 -10.47 21.58
C ASP A 129 0.43 -9.33 21.22
N SER A 130 0.96 -9.35 19.99
CA SER A 130 1.87 -8.32 19.52
C SER A 130 1.24 -6.93 19.48
N THR A 131 -0.07 -6.83 19.22
CA THR A 131 -0.76 -5.54 19.12
C THR A 131 -0.77 -4.84 20.48
N TYR A 132 -1.19 -5.52 21.55
CA TYR A 132 -1.22 -4.93 22.88
C TYR A 132 0.19 -4.78 23.51
N LEU A 133 1.14 -5.64 23.12
CA LEU A 133 2.51 -5.63 23.65
C LEU A 133 3.49 -4.72 22.89
N SER A 134 3.18 -4.24 21.68
CA SER A 134 4.09 -3.39 20.89
C SER A 134 3.51 -2.06 20.36
N TYR A 135 2.28 -1.68 20.69
CA TYR A 135 1.73 -0.36 20.29
C TYR A 135 2.34 0.78 21.13
N GLY A 136 3.46 1.34 20.67
CA GLY A 136 4.22 2.31 21.46
C GLY A 136 5.37 3.01 20.74
N THR A 137 5.13 3.56 19.54
CA THR A 137 5.96 4.68 19.08
C THR A 137 5.68 5.89 19.96
N GLU A 138 6.72 6.43 20.58
CA GLU A 138 6.71 7.69 21.35
C GLU A 138 5.92 7.67 22.68
N SER A 139 6.45 6.88 23.63
CA SER A 139 6.41 7.15 25.08
C SER A 139 5.04 7.11 25.82
N ILE A 140 4.40 5.94 25.87
CA ILE A 140 3.55 5.54 27.01
C ILE A 140 4.05 4.18 27.56
N THR A 141 3.82 3.93 28.84
CA THR A 141 4.17 2.69 29.56
C THR A 141 3.61 1.44 28.88
N VAL A 142 4.44 0.39 28.79
CA VAL A 142 4.00 -0.97 28.44
C VAL A 142 2.92 -1.41 29.44
N VAL A 143 1.70 -1.66 28.94
CA VAL A 143 0.56 -2.01 29.78
C VAL A 143 0.65 -3.49 30.17
N ASN A 144 1.40 -3.77 31.23
CA ASN A 144 1.60 -5.12 31.77
C ASN A 144 0.34 -5.66 32.49
N LYS A 145 -0.73 -5.87 31.72
CA LYS A 145 -2.01 -6.47 32.14
C LYS A 145 -2.21 -7.78 31.38
N SER A 146 -2.46 -8.88 32.09
CA SER A 146 -2.85 -10.17 31.47
C SER A 146 -4.35 -10.24 31.13
N TYR A 147 -5.12 -9.20 31.46
CA TYR A 147 -6.58 -9.16 31.27
C TYR A 147 -7.13 -7.72 31.30
N LEU A 148 -8.29 -7.51 30.68
CA LEU A 148 -9.15 -6.34 30.88
C LEU A 148 -10.41 -6.75 31.67
N PRO A 149 -10.76 -6.04 32.74
CA PRO A 149 -12.01 -6.24 33.46
C PRO A 149 -13.18 -5.53 32.74
N MET A 150 -14.41 -6.04 32.89
CA MET A 150 -15.62 -5.38 32.38
C MET A 150 -16.78 -5.51 33.35
N ASN A 151 -17.66 -4.50 33.36
CA ASN A 151 -18.96 -4.61 34.02
C ASN A 151 -19.85 -5.58 33.23
N ARG A 152 -20.47 -6.56 33.90
CA ARG A 152 -21.50 -7.41 33.27
C ARG A 152 -22.75 -6.58 32.92
N THR A 153 -23.61 -7.09 32.07
CA THR A 153 -24.97 -6.59 31.86
C THR A 153 -25.82 -6.73 33.14
N TRP A 154 -26.73 -5.77 33.42
CA TRP A 154 -27.69 -5.90 34.54
C TRP A 154 -28.92 -6.74 34.15
N TYR A 155 -29.26 -7.72 34.98
CA TYR A 155 -30.42 -8.60 34.78
C TYR A 155 -31.56 -8.36 35.77
N SER A 156 -32.80 -8.56 35.29
CA SER A 156 -33.99 -8.51 36.12
C SER A 156 -34.12 -9.77 36.98
N ASN A 157 -33.92 -9.65 38.30
CA ASN A 157 -34.01 -10.77 39.26
C ASN A 157 -35.43 -11.37 39.43
N ASN A 158 -36.46 -10.82 38.79
CA ASN A 158 -37.87 -11.18 39.02
C ASN A 158 -38.48 -12.11 37.96
N THR A 159 -37.71 -12.62 37.00
CA THR A 159 -38.20 -13.52 35.94
C THR A 159 -37.27 -14.70 35.71
N SER A 160 -37.82 -15.87 35.37
CA SER A 160 -37.07 -17.06 34.92
C SER A 160 -36.38 -16.88 33.55
N GLU A 161 -36.50 -15.69 32.96
CA GLU A 161 -35.80 -15.25 31.76
C GLU A 161 -35.03 -13.96 32.11
N SER A 162 -33.71 -14.05 32.09
CA SER A 162 -32.84 -12.91 32.38
C SER A 162 -32.76 -11.98 31.17
N LYS A 163 -33.59 -10.94 31.23
CA LYS A 163 -33.66 -9.86 30.23
C LYS A 163 -33.01 -8.60 30.77
N THR A 164 -32.14 -8.04 29.94
CA THR A 164 -31.43 -6.77 30.13
C THR A 164 -32.40 -5.59 30.10
N LEU A 165 -32.17 -4.55 30.90
CA LEU A 165 -32.96 -3.31 30.80
C LEU A 165 -32.37 -2.38 29.73
N ASN A 166 -33.22 -1.80 28.87
CA ASN A 166 -32.86 -0.66 28.03
C ASN A 166 -33.03 0.63 28.83
N GLU A 167 -31.98 1.45 28.98
CA GLU A 167 -32.04 2.65 29.81
C GLU A 167 -32.73 3.84 29.13
N VAL A 168 -32.83 3.82 27.79
CA VAL A 168 -33.50 4.85 26.98
C VAL A 168 -34.88 4.41 26.52
N THR A 169 -35.60 5.29 25.82
CA THR A 169 -36.87 4.93 25.18
C THR A 169 -36.61 3.90 24.06
N SER A 170 -37.63 3.14 23.66
CA SER A 170 -37.53 2.26 22.47
C SER A 170 -38.18 2.87 21.23
N PHE A 171 -38.23 4.21 21.20
CA PHE A 171 -38.89 5.01 20.18
C PHE A 171 -37.87 6.01 19.61
N LEU A 172 -38.04 6.42 18.36
CA LEU A 172 -37.25 7.48 17.76
C LEU A 172 -37.86 8.83 18.16
N ASP A 173 -37.69 9.22 19.44
CA ASP A 173 -38.29 10.40 20.07
C ASP A 173 -37.30 11.50 20.47
N ALA A 174 -36.08 11.46 19.90
CA ALA A 174 -35.01 12.46 20.06
C ALA A 174 -34.64 12.70 21.54
N SER A 175 -34.66 11.64 22.34
CA SER A 175 -34.14 11.59 23.71
C SER A 175 -32.66 12.02 23.78
N ALA A 176 -31.87 11.84 22.71
CA ALA A 176 -30.51 12.37 22.61
C ALA A 176 -30.44 13.90 22.78
N ILE A 177 -31.46 14.62 22.28
CA ILE A 177 -31.61 16.08 22.36
C ILE A 177 -32.38 16.50 23.61
N TYR A 178 -33.53 15.88 23.88
CA TYR A 178 -34.50 16.35 24.90
C TYR A 178 -34.38 15.63 26.25
N GLY A 179 -33.67 14.51 26.30
CA GLY A 179 -33.59 13.63 27.47
C GLY A 179 -34.90 12.93 27.80
N PHE A 180 -34.86 12.11 28.86
CA PHE A 180 -35.98 11.33 29.38
C PHE A 180 -36.54 11.84 30.71
N SER A 181 -36.10 13.02 31.17
CA SER A 181 -36.53 13.63 32.43
C SER A 181 -36.99 15.07 32.20
N GLU A 182 -38.28 15.35 32.43
CA GLU A 182 -38.84 16.70 32.35
C GLU A 182 -38.16 17.68 33.32
N GLN A 183 -37.70 17.18 34.47
CA GLN A 183 -36.94 17.99 35.43
C GLN A 183 -35.61 18.45 34.81
N ARG A 184 -34.81 17.53 34.24
CA ARG A 184 -33.53 17.88 33.57
C ARG A 184 -33.76 18.76 32.34
N LEU A 185 -34.77 18.45 31.54
CA LEU A 185 -35.15 19.23 30.37
C LEU A 185 -35.45 20.68 30.76
N ASN A 186 -36.24 20.88 31.81
CA ASN A 186 -36.59 22.21 32.28
C ASN A 186 -35.45 22.93 33.01
N SER A 187 -34.69 22.26 33.87
CA SER A 187 -33.69 22.93 34.73
C SER A 187 -32.28 23.04 34.14
N VAL A 188 -31.98 22.36 33.02
CA VAL A 188 -30.62 22.34 32.44
C VAL A 188 -30.59 22.46 30.91
N LEU A 189 -31.54 21.84 30.18
CA LEU A 189 -31.45 21.76 28.72
C LEU A 189 -32.15 22.89 27.98
N ARG A 190 -33.23 23.45 28.53
CA ARG A 190 -33.92 24.65 28.00
C ARG A 190 -33.25 25.92 28.54
N ASP A 191 -33.06 26.91 27.67
CA ASP A 191 -32.50 28.21 28.03
C ASP A 191 -33.33 28.87 29.16
N PRO A 192 -32.71 29.43 30.22
CA PRO A 192 -33.45 30.08 31.30
C PRO A 192 -34.08 31.44 30.90
N SER A 193 -33.65 32.03 29.77
CA SER A 193 -33.98 33.38 29.32
C SER A 193 -35.11 33.43 28.29
N ASP A 194 -35.21 32.40 27.45
CA ASP A 194 -36.29 32.16 26.48
C ASP A 194 -36.67 30.68 26.58
N ARG A 195 -37.83 30.39 27.15
CA ARG A 195 -38.17 29.00 27.49
C ARG A 195 -38.49 28.15 26.27
N CYS A 196 -38.72 28.73 25.09
CA CYS A 196 -38.81 27.93 23.87
C CYS A 196 -37.46 27.28 23.53
N MET A 197 -36.35 27.95 23.80
CA MET A 197 -35.06 27.59 23.23
C MET A 197 -34.37 26.47 24.03
N MET A 198 -33.63 25.61 23.34
CA MET A 198 -32.57 24.79 23.91
C MET A 198 -31.36 25.68 24.24
N LEU A 199 -30.69 25.41 25.35
CA LEU A 199 -29.50 26.12 25.82
C LEU A 199 -28.33 25.89 24.86
N MET A 200 -27.69 26.97 24.39
CA MET A 200 -26.57 26.93 23.44
C MET A 200 -25.46 27.90 23.86
N ASN A 201 -24.21 27.53 23.61
CA ASN A 201 -23.05 28.39 23.84
C ASN A 201 -22.69 29.19 22.58
N TYR A 202 -22.98 30.49 22.58
CA TYR A 202 -22.67 31.43 21.49
C TYR A 202 -21.28 32.08 21.60
N SER A 203 -20.47 31.70 22.60
CA SER A 203 -19.16 32.29 22.88
C SER A 203 -18.12 31.21 23.25
N SER A 204 -18.14 30.09 22.53
CA SER A 204 -17.17 29.00 22.73
C SER A 204 -15.75 29.46 22.42
N SER A 205 -14.86 29.38 23.41
CA SER A 205 -13.44 29.74 23.31
C SER A 205 -12.69 28.91 22.25
N TYR A 206 -13.13 27.69 21.98
CA TYR A 206 -12.58 26.80 20.95
C TYR A 206 -12.87 27.28 19.52
N ALA A 207 -13.94 28.05 19.31
CA ALA A 207 -14.37 28.46 17.98
C ALA A 207 -13.73 29.78 17.47
N GLY A 208 -13.14 30.58 18.36
CA GLY A 208 -12.59 31.89 18.01
C GLY A 208 -13.58 32.78 17.24
N ASP A 209 -13.11 33.43 16.18
CA ASP A 209 -13.91 34.33 15.33
C ASP A 209 -14.74 33.63 14.24
N LEU A 210 -14.93 32.29 14.30
CA LEU A 210 -15.69 31.55 13.29
C LEU A 210 -17.15 32.06 13.20
N ALA A 211 -17.59 32.39 11.98
CA ALA A 211 -18.96 32.86 11.73
C ALA A 211 -20.05 31.87 12.16
N ASP A 212 -19.73 30.57 12.22
CA ASP A 212 -20.61 29.50 12.71
C ASP A 212 -20.91 29.59 14.22
N ALA A 213 -20.00 30.17 15.03
CA ALA A 213 -20.21 30.33 16.47
C ALA A 213 -21.46 31.17 16.81
N LYS A 214 -21.90 32.04 15.89
CA LYS A 214 -23.12 32.85 16.00
C LYS A 214 -24.42 32.02 15.94
N PHE A 215 -24.35 30.78 15.48
CA PHE A 215 -25.45 29.81 15.55
C PHE A 215 -25.42 28.98 16.84
N GLY A 216 -24.35 29.10 17.65
CA GLY A 216 -24.16 28.41 18.92
C GLY A 216 -23.63 26.98 18.76
N TYR A 217 -22.93 26.52 19.81
CA TYR A 217 -22.51 25.14 19.99
C TYR A 217 -23.10 24.56 21.28
N LEU A 218 -22.78 23.30 21.60
CA LEU A 218 -23.18 22.69 22.86
C LEU A 218 -22.60 23.46 24.06
N PRO A 219 -23.35 23.64 25.16
CA PRO A 219 -22.79 24.15 26.41
C PRO A 219 -21.91 23.09 27.08
N LEU A 220 -20.96 23.54 27.90
CA LEU A 220 -20.18 22.67 28.80
C LEU A 220 -20.66 22.84 30.24
N ASP A 221 -20.55 21.77 31.03
CA ASP A 221 -20.80 21.77 32.47
C ASP A 221 -19.55 22.18 33.28
N SER A 222 -19.61 22.08 34.60
CA SER A 222 -18.48 22.39 35.49
C SER A 222 -17.29 21.42 35.40
N ASN A 223 -17.48 20.25 34.79
CA ASN A 223 -16.46 19.21 34.61
C ASN A 223 -15.80 19.29 33.22
N GLY A 224 -16.40 20.02 32.28
CA GLY A 224 -15.97 20.06 30.87
C GLY A 224 -16.69 19.04 29.99
N GLU A 225 -17.81 18.47 30.45
CA GLU A 225 -18.67 17.57 29.68
C GLU A 225 -19.78 18.34 28.95
N TYR A 226 -20.24 17.83 27.81
CA TYR A 226 -21.26 18.49 27.00
C TYR A 226 -22.69 18.33 27.57
N ILE A 227 -23.40 19.45 27.67
CA ILE A 227 -24.79 19.49 28.15
C ILE A 227 -25.75 19.12 27.01
N VAL A 228 -26.10 17.83 26.93
CA VAL A 228 -27.04 17.24 25.96
C VAL A 228 -28.16 16.44 26.64
N GLY A 229 -29.22 16.08 25.91
CA GLY A 229 -30.36 15.32 26.42
C GLY A 229 -29.97 13.96 26.99
N TYR A 230 -29.36 13.13 26.15
CA TYR A 230 -28.67 11.90 26.51
C TYR A 230 -27.55 11.61 25.52
N GLN A 231 -26.36 11.27 26.04
CA GLN A 231 -25.24 10.73 25.28
C GLN A 231 -24.32 10.05 26.29
N PRO A 232 -24.05 8.74 26.20
CA PRO A 232 -23.10 8.10 27.11
C PRO A 232 -21.67 8.45 26.67
N LEU A 233 -20.75 8.60 27.62
CA LEU A 233 -19.35 9.03 27.36
C LEU A 233 -18.66 8.21 26.25
N ARG A 234 -18.97 6.90 26.14
CA ARG A 234 -18.50 5.98 25.10
C ARG A 234 -18.89 6.33 23.65
N GLY A 235 -19.83 7.26 23.45
CA GLY A 235 -20.29 7.77 22.15
C GLY A 235 -20.08 9.28 21.98
N VAL A 236 -19.26 9.91 22.83
CA VAL A 236 -18.93 11.34 22.72
C VAL A 236 -17.73 11.50 21.78
N ASN A 237 -17.96 12.13 20.64
CA ASN A 237 -16.92 12.52 19.69
C ASN A 237 -17.40 13.73 18.84
N ALA A 238 -16.48 14.43 18.19
CA ALA A 238 -16.77 15.64 17.42
C ALA A 238 -17.78 15.42 16.27
N PHE A 239 -17.90 14.18 15.76
CA PHE A 239 -18.83 13.84 14.68
C PHE A 239 -20.22 13.46 15.18
N THR A 240 -20.37 12.79 16.33
CA THR A 240 -21.69 12.60 16.97
C THR A 240 -22.24 13.92 17.52
N ASN A 241 -21.38 14.75 18.09
CA ASN A 241 -21.73 16.10 18.57
C ASN A 241 -22.19 17.04 17.44
N PHE A 242 -21.78 16.81 16.19
CA PHE A 242 -22.26 17.57 15.04
C PHE A 242 -23.78 17.39 14.82
N TYR A 243 -24.32 16.18 15.00
CA TYR A 243 -25.77 15.94 14.92
C TYR A 243 -26.51 16.59 16.10
N GLN A 244 -25.97 16.49 17.32
CA GLN A 244 -26.50 17.16 18.51
C GLN A 244 -26.66 18.68 18.25
N VAL A 245 -25.60 19.34 17.75
CA VAL A 245 -25.60 20.76 17.42
C VAL A 245 -26.62 21.10 16.33
N ILE A 246 -26.68 20.34 15.23
CA ILE A 246 -27.62 20.62 14.14
C ILE A 246 -29.09 20.51 14.60
N PHE A 247 -29.46 19.48 15.35
CA PHE A 247 -30.85 19.33 15.79
C PHE A 247 -31.24 20.31 16.92
N MET A 248 -30.32 20.67 17.83
CA MET A 248 -30.55 21.77 18.78
C MET A 248 -30.70 23.12 18.08
N ARG A 249 -29.88 23.39 17.03
CA ARG A 249 -30.04 24.57 16.17
C ARG A 249 -31.39 24.58 15.44
N GLU A 250 -31.83 23.45 14.85
CA GLU A 250 -33.12 23.37 14.15
C GLU A 250 -34.32 23.59 15.10
N HIS A 251 -34.26 23.08 16.33
CA HIS A 251 -35.27 23.39 17.35
C HIS A 251 -35.31 24.90 17.62
N ASN A 252 -34.16 25.52 17.89
CA ASN A 252 -34.04 26.96 18.12
C ASN A 252 -34.40 27.80 16.89
N ARG A 253 -34.31 27.22 15.69
CA ARG A 253 -34.79 27.83 14.44
C ARG A 253 -36.32 27.75 14.36
N ARG A 254 -36.93 26.57 14.58
CA ARG A 254 -38.38 26.36 14.54
C ARG A 254 -39.12 27.14 15.63
N CYS A 255 -38.54 27.33 16.82
CA CYS A 255 -39.03 28.27 17.84
C CYS A 255 -39.23 29.69 17.29
N ARG A 256 -38.23 30.21 16.56
CA ARG A 256 -38.27 31.56 15.98
C ARG A 256 -39.24 31.63 14.79
N ASP A 257 -39.31 30.59 13.95
CA ASP A 257 -40.31 30.48 12.89
C ASP A 257 -41.73 30.56 13.47
N LEU A 258 -42.08 29.66 14.41
CA LEU A 258 -43.41 29.57 15.00
C LEU A 258 -43.80 30.87 15.72
N ARG A 259 -42.89 31.46 16.51
CA ARG A 259 -43.16 32.75 17.18
C ARG A 259 -43.27 33.90 16.17
N SER A 260 -42.66 33.81 14.99
CA SER A 260 -42.86 34.77 13.88
C SER A 260 -44.19 34.57 13.13
N TRP A 261 -44.80 33.39 13.18
CA TRP A 261 -46.09 33.10 12.53
C TRP A 261 -47.29 33.32 13.45
N TYR A 262 -47.16 32.95 14.73
CA TYR A 262 -48.23 32.98 15.73
C TYR A 262 -48.08 34.10 16.78
N GLY A 263 -46.94 34.81 16.83
CA GLY A 263 -46.74 35.99 17.66
C GLY A 263 -46.84 35.70 19.15
N SER A 264 -47.90 36.19 19.79
CA SER A 264 -48.20 35.96 21.22
C SER A 264 -49.45 35.08 21.44
N ALA A 265 -49.85 34.28 20.43
CA ALA A 265 -51.02 33.40 20.55
C ALA A 265 -50.76 32.15 21.42
N TRP A 266 -49.49 31.76 21.56
CA TRP A 266 -49.03 30.63 22.37
C TRP A 266 -48.02 31.07 23.43
N ASP A 267 -47.88 30.27 24.48
CA ASP A 267 -46.80 30.38 25.47
C ASP A 267 -45.52 29.63 25.05
N ASP A 268 -44.44 29.81 25.81
CA ASP A 268 -43.13 29.20 25.51
C ASP A 268 -43.11 27.67 25.68
N ASP A 269 -44.02 27.07 26.47
CA ASP A 269 -44.14 25.60 26.58
C ASP A 269 -44.85 25.04 25.33
N GLN A 270 -45.89 25.71 24.85
CA GLN A 270 -46.56 25.38 23.60
C GLN A 270 -45.61 25.51 22.40
N TYR A 271 -44.87 26.63 22.29
CA TYR A 271 -43.85 26.80 21.25
C TYR A 271 -42.71 25.76 21.36
N PHE A 272 -42.28 25.40 22.58
CA PHE A 272 -41.28 24.35 22.79
C PHE A 272 -41.78 22.98 22.30
N GLN A 273 -42.98 22.56 22.72
CA GLN A 273 -43.50 21.23 22.39
C GLN A 273 -43.80 21.08 20.89
N GLU A 274 -44.32 22.11 20.22
CA GLU A 274 -44.50 22.08 18.76
C GLU A 274 -43.13 22.06 18.04
N SER A 275 -42.16 22.87 18.47
CA SER A 275 -40.79 22.82 17.91
C SER A 275 -40.15 21.44 18.09
N ARG A 276 -40.37 20.78 19.24
CA ARG A 276 -39.95 19.41 19.52
C ARG A 276 -40.66 18.40 18.60
N LYS A 277 -41.98 18.53 18.41
CA LYS A 277 -42.78 17.68 17.50
C LYS A 277 -42.20 17.69 16.08
N TRP A 278 -41.90 18.87 15.55
CA TRP A 278 -41.29 19.05 14.23
C TRP A 278 -39.88 18.46 14.14
N VAL A 279 -39.02 18.65 15.15
CA VAL A 279 -37.66 18.08 15.15
C VAL A 279 -37.68 16.55 15.21
N ILE A 280 -38.55 15.96 16.03
CA ILE A 280 -38.76 14.49 16.08
C ILE A 280 -39.23 13.98 14.71
N ALA A 281 -40.20 14.65 14.08
CA ALA A 281 -40.69 14.26 12.76
C ALA A 281 -39.62 14.34 11.66
N LEU A 282 -38.78 15.38 11.68
CA LEU A 282 -37.64 15.51 10.77
C LEU A 282 -36.60 14.41 11.00
N LEU A 283 -36.26 14.10 12.26
CA LEU A 283 -35.37 12.98 12.59
C LEU A 283 -35.93 11.64 12.09
N GLN A 284 -37.19 11.35 12.38
CA GLN A 284 -37.87 10.14 11.90
C GLN A 284 -37.87 10.05 10.38
N LYS A 285 -38.16 11.15 9.68
CA LYS A 285 -38.10 11.20 8.22
C LYS A 285 -36.70 10.91 7.69
N VAL A 286 -35.66 11.52 8.26
CA VAL A 286 -34.27 11.33 7.84
C VAL A 286 -33.82 9.88 8.06
N VAL A 287 -34.12 9.29 9.23
CA VAL A 287 -33.82 7.89 9.52
C VAL A 287 -34.50 6.96 8.52
N PHE A 288 -35.83 7.07 8.37
CA PHE A 288 -36.61 6.10 7.61
C PHE A 288 -36.52 6.26 6.09
N LEU A 289 -36.26 7.47 5.56
CA LEU A 289 -36.28 7.76 4.12
C LEU A 289 -34.91 8.14 3.51
N GLU A 290 -33.85 8.33 4.31
CA GLU A 290 -32.51 8.63 3.79
C GLU A 290 -31.42 7.69 4.33
N TYR A 291 -31.25 7.63 5.66
CA TYR A 291 -30.22 6.82 6.31
C TYR A 291 -30.46 5.30 6.16
N LEU A 292 -31.66 4.80 6.50
CA LEU A 292 -31.97 3.37 6.36
C LEU A 292 -31.94 2.89 4.90
N PRO A 293 -32.55 3.58 3.90
CA PRO A 293 -32.42 3.18 2.51
C PRO A 293 -30.97 3.14 2.02
N THR A 294 -30.11 4.02 2.54
CA THR A 294 -28.67 4.02 2.22
C THR A 294 -28.02 2.70 2.61
N ILE A 295 -28.17 2.21 3.84
CA ILE A 295 -27.51 0.97 4.29
C ILE A 295 -28.24 -0.32 3.91
N LEU A 296 -29.59 -0.30 3.88
CA LEU A 296 -30.39 -1.49 3.55
C LEU A 296 -30.43 -1.78 2.05
N GLY A 297 -30.09 -0.81 1.20
CA GLY A 297 -30.17 -0.92 -0.26
C GLY A 297 -31.56 -0.64 -0.86
N ARG A 298 -32.56 -0.49 0.00
CA ARG A 298 -33.95 -0.26 -0.35
C ARG A 298 -34.67 0.43 0.81
N PRO A 299 -35.74 1.21 0.55
CA PRO A 299 -36.63 1.64 1.61
C PRO A 299 -37.31 0.44 2.29
N LEU A 300 -37.76 0.66 3.53
CA LEU A 300 -38.74 -0.21 4.17
C LEU A 300 -40.10 -0.10 3.47
N ASP A 301 -40.96 -1.09 3.67
CA ASP A 301 -42.32 -1.09 3.14
C ASP A 301 -43.08 0.19 3.50
N THR A 302 -43.89 0.72 2.57
CA THR A 302 -44.62 1.98 2.73
C THR A 302 -45.49 1.99 3.98
N TYR A 303 -45.39 3.05 4.79
CA TYR A 303 -46.21 3.21 5.99
C TYR A 303 -47.64 3.63 5.62
N ASN A 304 -48.58 2.69 5.69
CA ASN A 304 -49.98 2.88 5.33
C ASN A 304 -50.85 3.11 6.59
N ASN A 305 -50.51 4.13 7.38
CA ASN A 305 -51.05 4.39 8.73
C ASN A 305 -51.03 3.15 9.66
N SER A 306 -49.99 2.32 9.53
CA SER A 306 -49.93 0.97 10.11
C SER A 306 -49.42 0.95 11.55
N TYR A 307 -50.03 1.76 12.42
CA TYR A 307 -49.83 1.66 13.87
C TYR A 307 -50.62 0.47 14.43
N ASP A 308 -49.94 -0.46 15.10
CA ASP A 308 -50.57 -1.58 15.79
C ASP A 308 -50.35 -1.46 17.32
N PRO A 309 -51.39 -1.15 18.11
CA PRO A 309 -51.26 -1.05 19.56
C PRO A 309 -51.03 -2.42 20.24
N ASN A 310 -51.18 -3.55 19.52
CA ASN A 310 -50.84 -4.88 20.02
C ASN A 310 -49.37 -5.24 19.78
N LEU A 311 -48.69 -4.55 18.87
CA LEU A 311 -47.28 -4.76 18.58
C LEU A 311 -46.42 -4.14 19.69
N THR A 312 -45.85 -4.99 20.56
CA THR A 312 -45.01 -4.52 21.67
C THR A 312 -43.83 -3.67 21.17
N PRO A 313 -43.76 -2.36 21.52
CA PRO A 313 -42.58 -1.54 21.28
C PRO A 313 -41.43 -2.00 22.19
N GLY A 314 -40.23 -2.03 21.63
CA GLY A 314 -39.04 -2.55 22.31
C GLY A 314 -37.96 -2.97 21.32
N ILE A 315 -36.71 -2.96 21.77
CA ILE A 315 -35.55 -3.40 20.97
C ILE A 315 -35.22 -4.86 21.28
N ASP A 316 -34.99 -5.66 20.24
CA ASP A 316 -34.54 -7.04 20.39
C ASP A 316 -33.07 -7.15 20.83
N THR A 317 -32.77 -8.18 21.62
CA THR A 317 -31.43 -8.40 22.19
C THR A 317 -30.39 -8.74 21.11
N PHE A 318 -30.72 -9.56 20.10
CA PHE A 318 -29.80 -9.83 18.99
C PHE A 318 -29.61 -8.60 18.10
N PHE A 319 -30.65 -7.79 17.91
CA PHE A 319 -30.47 -6.48 17.26
C PHE A 319 -29.51 -5.59 18.07
N SER A 320 -29.78 -5.35 19.36
CA SER A 320 -29.01 -4.38 20.16
C SER A 320 -27.58 -4.82 20.53
N SER A 321 -27.31 -6.13 20.55
CA SER A 321 -26.03 -6.68 21.01
C SER A 321 -25.23 -7.39 19.91
N ALA A 322 -25.76 -7.45 18.68
CA ALA A 322 -25.01 -7.92 17.51
C ALA A 322 -25.31 -7.08 16.26
N THR A 323 -26.54 -7.09 15.74
CA THR A 323 -26.83 -6.44 14.43
C THR A 323 -26.48 -4.96 14.42
N PHE A 324 -26.90 -4.21 15.43
CA PHE A 324 -26.72 -2.76 15.52
C PHE A 324 -25.37 -2.36 16.16
N ARG A 325 -24.41 -3.30 16.18
CA ARG A 325 -22.97 -3.04 16.40
C ARG A 325 -22.18 -2.91 15.09
N TYR A 326 -22.83 -3.10 13.94
CA TYR A 326 -22.19 -3.05 12.62
C TYR A 326 -21.34 -1.78 12.40
N GLY A 327 -21.78 -0.63 12.93
CA GLY A 327 -21.12 0.66 12.74
C GLY A 327 -19.68 0.72 13.27
N HIS A 328 -19.28 -0.19 14.16
CA HIS A 328 -17.89 -0.27 14.63
C HIS A 328 -16.89 -0.75 13.55
N SER A 329 -17.37 -1.51 12.55
CA SER A 329 -16.56 -1.93 11.39
C SER A 329 -16.34 -0.77 10.41
N GLU A 330 -17.36 0.08 10.23
CA GLU A 330 -17.35 1.22 9.29
C GLU A 330 -16.36 2.35 9.67
N VAL A 331 -15.83 2.36 10.90
CA VAL A 331 -14.95 3.38 11.46
C VAL A 331 -13.55 3.32 10.86
N SER A 332 -13.07 4.44 10.30
CA SER A 332 -11.67 4.60 9.88
C SER A 332 -10.72 4.88 11.05
N ASP A 333 -9.45 4.49 10.92
CA ASP A 333 -8.36 4.97 11.78
C ASP A 333 -8.09 6.48 11.66
N TYR A 334 -8.38 7.06 10.48
CA TYR A 334 -8.02 8.43 10.14
C TYR A 334 -9.12 9.18 9.39
N TYR A 335 -9.23 10.48 9.64
CA TYR A 335 -10.21 11.38 9.02
C TYR A 335 -9.52 12.63 8.46
N THR A 336 -9.64 12.86 7.16
CA THR A 336 -9.19 14.11 6.53
C THR A 336 -10.23 15.21 6.74
N ILE A 337 -9.86 16.25 7.47
CA ILE A 337 -10.58 17.50 7.53
C ILE A 337 -10.24 18.29 6.26
N ILE A 338 -11.25 18.55 5.41
CA ILE A 338 -11.03 19.18 4.11
C ILE A 338 -10.70 20.68 4.24
N ASP A 339 -9.99 21.22 3.25
CA ASP A 339 -9.84 22.66 3.09
C ASP A 339 -11.05 23.31 2.39
N GLU A 340 -11.08 24.64 2.35
CA GLU A 340 -12.15 25.43 1.71
C GLU A 340 -12.22 25.26 0.20
N PHE A 341 -11.16 24.75 -0.43
CA PHE A 341 -11.12 24.37 -1.83
C PHE A 341 -11.44 22.89 -2.04
N GLY A 342 -11.91 22.16 -1.01
CA GLY A 342 -12.23 20.73 -1.07
C GLY A 342 -11.04 19.83 -1.41
N GLY A 343 -9.83 20.26 -1.06
CA GLY A 343 -8.62 19.46 -1.06
C GLY A 343 -8.41 18.71 0.26
N SER A 344 -7.38 17.86 0.28
CA SER A 344 -6.96 17.13 1.48
C SER A 344 -6.24 18.07 2.45
N GLY A 345 -6.96 18.54 3.46
CA GLY A 345 -6.40 19.31 4.57
C GLY A 345 -5.76 18.41 5.64
N LEU A 346 -5.92 18.79 6.92
CA LEU A 346 -5.32 18.07 8.04
C LEU A 346 -5.93 16.66 8.18
N GLN A 347 -5.09 15.66 8.40
CA GLN A 347 -5.51 14.32 8.79
C GLN A 347 -5.53 14.20 10.32
N LEU A 348 -6.69 13.87 10.87
CA LEU A 348 -6.89 13.52 12.27
C LEU A 348 -6.81 12.00 12.45
N HIS A 349 -6.28 11.56 13.59
CA HIS A 349 -6.46 10.21 14.11
C HIS A 349 -7.85 10.09 14.75
N LEU A 350 -8.38 8.87 14.89
CA LEU A 350 -9.64 8.61 15.62
C LEU A 350 -9.64 9.24 17.04
N TYR A 351 -8.49 9.25 17.73
CA TYR A 351 -8.37 9.86 19.06
C TYR A 351 -8.57 11.39 19.07
N ASP A 352 -8.15 12.11 18.03
CA ASP A 352 -8.26 13.57 17.97
C ASP A 352 -9.74 14.01 17.85
N VAL A 353 -10.59 13.12 17.33
CA VAL A 353 -12.05 13.29 17.22
C VAL A 353 -12.72 13.18 18.59
N LEU A 354 -12.12 12.51 19.57
CA LEU A 354 -12.66 12.37 20.94
C LEU A 354 -12.42 13.62 21.80
N VAL A 355 -11.58 14.55 21.35
CA VAL A 355 -11.18 15.73 22.13
C VAL A 355 -12.28 16.80 22.15
N THR A 356 -12.70 17.19 23.36
CA THR A 356 -13.63 18.32 23.59
C THR A 356 -13.12 19.60 22.91
N GLY A 357 -13.98 20.24 22.12
CA GLY A 357 -13.64 21.44 21.33
C GLY A 357 -13.26 21.17 19.87
N THR A 358 -13.02 19.92 19.45
CA THR A 358 -12.63 19.60 18.06
C THR A 358 -13.71 19.97 17.03
N LEU A 359 -15.00 19.86 17.37
CA LEU A 359 -16.10 20.28 16.48
C LEU A 359 -16.10 21.81 16.30
N GLU A 360 -15.94 22.54 17.39
CA GLU A 360 -15.97 24.00 17.46
C GLU A 360 -14.77 24.63 16.76
N MET A 361 -13.59 23.99 16.85
CA MET A 361 -12.34 24.42 16.20
C MET A 361 -12.42 24.39 14.67
N TYR A 362 -13.14 23.43 14.08
CA TYR A 362 -13.29 23.31 12.63
C TYR A 362 -14.59 23.90 12.09
N GLY A 363 -15.63 23.98 12.93
CA GLY A 363 -16.96 24.48 12.62
C GLY A 363 -17.84 23.47 11.90
N VAL A 364 -19.15 23.54 12.20
CA VAL A 364 -20.18 22.65 11.65
C VAL A 364 -20.11 22.50 10.11
N PRO A 365 -19.91 23.56 9.29
CA PRO A 365 -19.87 23.42 7.83
C PRO A 365 -18.70 22.57 7.32
N ARG A 366 -17.51 22.67 7.95
CA ARG A 366 -16.32 21.92 7.53
C ARG A 366 -16.44 20.45 7.93
N ILE A 367 -16.98 20.18 9.11
CA ILE A 367 -17.25 18.80 9.58
C ILE A 367 -18.29 18.13 8.67
N ALA A 368 -19.41 18.80 8.37
CA ALA A 368 -20.45 18.28 7.47
C ALA A 368 -19.88 17.91 6.08
N ALA A 369 -19.08 18.82 5.50
CA ALA A 369 -18.44 18.59 4.20
C ALA A 369 -17.39 17.47 4.25
N SER A 370 -16.59 17.39 5.32
CA SER A 370 -15.57 16.34 5.50
C SER A 370 -16.18 14.95 5.65
N LEU A 371 -17.24 14.81 6.44
CA LEU A 371 -17.96 13.53 6.62
C LEU A 371 -18.63 13.05 5.33
N SER A 372 -19.20 13.97 4.55
CA SER A 372 -19.94 13.62 3.33
C SER A 372 -19.05 13.26 2.13
N LEU A 373 -17.77 13.66 2.14
CA LEU A 373 -16.83 13.45 1.02
C LEU A 373 -15.84 12.29 1.26
N GLN A 374 -15.94 11.57 2.39
CA GLN A 374 -15.06 10.46 2.75
C GLN A 374 -15.82 9.15 2.88
N ARG A 375 -15.34 8.10 2.21
CA ARG A 375 -15.95 6.76 2.26
C ARG A 375 -15.66 6.15 3.63
N GLN A 376 -16.69 5.60 4.24
CA GLN A 376 -16.52 4.73 5.39
C GLN A 376 -15.79 3.44 5.00
N GLU A 377 -15.22 2.73 5.98
CA GLU A 377 -14.77 1.36 5.74
C GLU A 377 -15.97 0.47 5.34
N GLU A 378 -15.72 -0.65 4.67
CA GLU A 378 -16.78 -1.59 4.32
C GLU A 378 -17.35 -2.26 5.57
N LEU A 379 -18.64 -2.59 5.54
CA LEU A 379 -19.31 -3.29 6.63
C LEU A 379 -18.99 -4.79 6.52
N ASP A 380 -17.90 -5.23 7.15
CA ASP A 380 -17.48 -6.64 7.18
C ASP A 380 -16.96 -7.05 8.57
N ILE A 381 -16.11 -8.09 8.65
CA ILE A 381 -15.54 -8.54 9.94
C ILE A 381 -14.46 -7.61 10.49
N PHE A 382 -13.90 -6.71 9.68
CA PHE A 382 -12.72 -5.94 10.03
C PHE A 382 -13.04 -4.69 10.85
N TYR A 383 -12.13 -4.38 11.77
CA TYR A 383 -12.14 -3.17 12.60
C TYR A 383 -10.81 -2.42 12.41
N ALA A 384 -10.87 -1.08 12.37
CA ALA A 384 -9.70 -0.20 12.43
C ALA A 384 -8.77 -0.48 13.64
N ASP A 385 -7.46 -0.25 13.49
CA ASP A 385 -6.46 -0.55 14.53
C ASP A 385 -6.73 0.24 15.84
N PHE A 386 -7.17 1.50 15.73
CA PHE A 386 -7.57 2.35 16.85
C PHE A 386 -8.92 1.98 17.47
N MET A 387 -9.74 1.13 16.84
CA MET A 387 -10.91 0.53 17.50
C MET A 387 -10.50 -0.71 18.31
N ARG A 388 -9.53 -1.49 17.84
CA ARG A 388 -8.98 -2.66 18.57
C ARG A 388 -7.92 -2.29 19.63
N ALA A 389 -7.65 -0.99 19.81
CA ALA A 389 -6.73 -0.40 20.81
C ALA A 389 -7.24 0.94 21.41
N HIS A 390 -8.56 1.19 21.34
CA HIS A 390 -9.26 2.42 21.66
C HIS A 390 -8.93 3.00 23.06
N ARG A 391 -8.81 4.33 23.16
CA ARG A 391 -8.41 5.06 24.38
C ARG A 391 -9.29 6.30 24.56
N PRO A 392 -10.39 6.21 25.33
CA PRO A 392 -11.20 7.37 25.66
C PRO A 392 -10.53 8.28 26.71
N ASP A 393 -9.57 7.76 27.48
CA ASP A 393 -8.72 8.54 28.38
C ASP A 393 -7.28 7.99 28.42
N PRO A 394 -6.28 8.76 28.89
CA PRO A 394 -4.86 8.34 28.87
C PRO A 394 -4.50 7.12 29.76
N SER A 395 -5.38 6.70 30.67
CA SER A 395 -5.18 5.58 31.60
C SER A 395 -5.89 4.28 31.20
N SER A 396 -6.84 4.36 30.27
CA SER A 396 -7.59 3.22 29.74
C SER A 396 -7.11 2.80 28.34
N VAL A 397 -7.27 1.51 28.06
CA VAL A 397 -7.10 0.93 26.72
C VAL A 397 -8.14 -0.17 26.59
N HIS A 398 -8.97 -0.06 25.57
CA HIS A 398 -10.08 -0.94 25.26
C HIS A 398 -9.88 -1.55 23.87
N ASP A 399 -10.51 -2.69 23.64
CA ASP A 399 -10.62 -3.31 22.33
C ASP A 399 -12.12 -3.48 22.05
N ILE A 400 -12.65 -2.65 21.14
CA ILE A 400 -14.08 -2.62 20.87
C ILE A 400 -14.57 -3.95 20.27
N ALA A 401 -13.78 -4.63 19.43
CA ALA A 401 -14.12 -5.93 18.87
C ALA A 401 -14.20 -7.02 19.97
N SER A 402 -13.20 -7.06 20.86
CA SER A 402 -13.26 -7.93 22.06
C SER A 402 -14.46 -7.61 22.97
N ILE A 403 -14.84 -6.33 23.07
CA ILE A 403 -15.97 -5.87 23.88
C ILE A 403 -17.32 -6.28 23.26
N ASP A 404 -17.49 -6.18 21.94
CA ASP A 404 -18.70 -6.65 21.25
C ASP A 404 -18.84 -8.16 21.38
N HIS A 405 -17.76 -8.92 21.16
CA HIS A 405 -17.73 -10.36 21.38
C HIS A 405 -18.04 -10.75 22.83
N PHE A 406 -17.42 -10.09 23.81
CA PHE A 406 -17.74 -10.31 25.22
C PHE A 406 -19.21 -9.98 25.51
N ARG A 407 -19.73 -8.86 24.99
CA ARG A 407 -21.10 -8.42 25.27
C ARG A 407 -22.13 -9.34 24.62
N GLY A 408 -21.88 -9.89 23.43
CA GLY A 408 -22.72 -10.91 22.80
C GLY A 408 -22.83 -12.20 23.63
N ARG A 409 -21.72 -12.66 24.21
CA ARG A 409 -21.69 -13.80 25.14
C ARG A 409 -22.37 -13.47 26.47
N ASP A 410 -22.08 -12.31 27.05
CA ASP A 410 -22.63 -11.83 28.32
C ASP A 410 -24.17 -11.66 28.24
N GLN A 411 -24.71 -11.29 27.07
CA GLN A 411 -26.14 -11.20 26.76
C GLN A 411 -26.80 -12.56 26.44
N GLY A 412 -26.03 -13.66 26.42
CA GLY A 412 -26.53 -15.01 26.11
C GLY A 412 -27.15 -15.12 24.71
N LEU A 413 -26.51 -14.50 23.71
CA LEU A 413 -26.94 -14.62 22.31
C LEU A 413 -26.81 -16.06 21.80
N PRO A 414 -27.68 -16.51 20.88
CA PRO A 414 -27.55 -17.83 20.24
C PRO A 414 -26.36 -17.87 19.28
N SER A 415 -25.93 -19.07 18.88
CA SER A 415 -24.91 -19.19 17.82
C SER A 415 -25.50 -18.79 16.45
N TYR A 416 -24.62 -18.37 15.54
CA TYR A 416 -24.95 -17.91 14.19
C TYR A 416 -25.97 -18.80 13.47
N ASN A 417 -25.75 -20.11 13.52
CA ASN A 417 -26.64 -21.10 12.90
C ASN A 417 -28.02 -21.16 13.56
N GLN A 418 -28.11 -21.02 14.88
CA GLN A 418 -29.40 -20.95 15.58
C GLN A 418 -30.16 -19.68 15.15
N VAL A 419 -29.51 -18.51 15.16
CA VAL A 419 -30.14 -17.24 14.77
C VAL A 419 -30.63 -17.29 13.31
N ARG A 420 -29.83 -17.85 12.38
CA ARG A 420 -30.26 -18.07 10.98
C ARG A 420 -31.51 -18.92 10.88
N GLN A 421 -31.56 -20.08 11.54
CA GLN A 421 -32.73 -20.95 11.52
C GLN A 421 -33.98 -20.25 12.08
N ASN A 422 -33.83 -19.45 13.14
CA ASN A 422 -34.94 -18.69 13.73
C ASN A 422 -35.46 -17.55 12.83
N TYR A 423 -34.61 -16.96 11.99
CA TYR A 423 -35.03 -16.03 10.93
C TYR A 423 -35.54 -16.71 9.65
N GLY A 424 -35.56 -18.04 9.60
CA GLY A 424 -36.05 -18.83 8.46
C GLY A 424 -34.98 -19.14 7.39
N PHE A 425 -33.71 -18.86 7.65
CA PHE A 425 -32.61 -19.18 6.75
C PHE A 425 -32.10 -20.62 6.93
N LEU A 426 -31.52 -21.18 5.88
CA LEU A 426 -30.81 -22.45 5.97
C LEU A 426 -29.55 -22.31 6.83
N LYS A 427 -29.30 -23.36 7.61
CA LYS A 427 -28.11 -23.55 8.41
C LYS A 427 -26.86 -23.67 7.51
N ALA A 428 -25.80 -22.94 7.84
CA ALA A 428 -24.48 -23.11 7.23
C ALA A 428 -23.80 -24.37 7.80
N ASN A 429 -23.21 -25.17 6.93
CA ASN A 429 -22.54 -26.43 7.25
C ASN A 429 -21.03 -26.32 7.05
N ASP A 430 -20.60 -25.51 6.07
CA ASP A 430 -19.21 -25.12 5.82
C ASP A 430 -19.03 -23.58 5.88
N TRP A 431 -17.79 -23.10 5.98
CA TRP A 431 -17.47 -21.67 5.94
C TRP A 431 -17.81 -21.02 4.60
N SER A 432 -17.78 -21.80 3.50
CA SER A 432 -18.21 -21.35 2.17
C SER A 432 -19.73 -21.18 2.01
N ASP A 433 -20.55 -21.68 2.95
CA ASP A 433 -22.00 -21.36 3.00
C ASP A 433 -22.27 -19.94 3.54
N ILE A 434 -21.24 -19.23 4.03
CA ILE A 434 -21.32 -17.90 4.66
C ILE A 434 -20.79 -16.82 3.71
N THR A 435 -19.61 -17.03 3.14
CA THR A 435 -18.93 -16.06 2.27
C THR A 435 -18.05 -16.72 1.22
N ASN A 436 -17.94 -16.08 0.05
CA ASN A 436 -16.98 -16.40 -1.00
C ASN A 436 -15.56 -15.86 -0.70
N ASN A 437 -15.37 -15.03 0.33
CA ASN A 437 -14.06 -14.49 0.70
C ASN A 437 -13.21 -15.55 1.42
N THR A 438 -12.23 -16.11 0.71
CA THR A 438 -11.34 -17.16 1.22
C THR A 438 -10.48 -16.73 2.41
N ASP A 439 -10.17 -15.43 2.57
CA ASP A 439 -9.40 -14.96 3.73
C ASP A 439 -10.27 -15.02 5.01
N VAL A 440 -11.52 -14.58 4.91
CA VAL A 440 -12.51 -14.70 5.99
C VAL A 440 -12.75 -16.16 6.36
N GLN A 441 -12.92 -17.05 5.37
CA GLN A 441 -13.04 -18.50 5.60
C GLN A 441 -11.84 -19.06 6.41
N MET A 442 -10.60 -18.71 6.02
CA MET A 442 -9.39 -19.18 6.72
C MET A 442 -9.27 -18.61 8.14
N ARG A 443 -9.67 -17.36 8.37
CA ARG A 443 -9.69 -16.73 9.71
C ARG A 443 -10.69 -17.40 10.65
N LEU A 444 -11.90 -17.65 10.16
CA LEU A 444 -12.93 -18.35 10.94
C LEU A 444 -12.51 -19.79 11.24
N MET A 445 -12.00 -20.53 10.24
CA MET A 445 -11.55 -21.92 10.40
C MET A 445 -10.33 -22.08 11.32
N SER A 446 -9.46 -21.08 11.41
CA SER A 446 -8.30 -21.07 12.33
C SER A 446 -8.64 -20.57 13.75
N THR A 447 -9.89 -20.17 13.99
CA THR A 447 -10.35 -19.60 15.26
C THR A 447 -11.45 -20.45 15.92
N TYR A 448 -12.44 -20.91 15.16
CA TYR A 448 -13.56 -21.74 15.62
C TYR A 448 -13.43 -23.17 15.10
N ALA A 449 -13.81 -24.19 15.89
CA ALA A 449 -13.57 -25.59 15.49
C ALA A 449 -14.55 -26.07 14.41
N ASN A 450 -15.76 -25.49 14.37
CA ASN A 450 -16.74 -25.71 13.32
C ASN A 450 -17.82 -24.60 13.31
N VAL A 451 -18.57 -24.49 12.22
CA VAL A 451 -19.58 -23.43 11.96
C VAL A 451 -20.67 -23.34 13.04
N ASN A 452 -20.96 -24.42 13.79
CA ASN A 452 -22.01 -24.41 14.81
C ASN A 452 -21.63 -23.60 16.05
N GLN A 453 -20.33 -23.39 16.30
CA GLN A 453 -19.81 -22.56 17.38
C GLN A 453 -19.67 -21.08 17.01
N LEU A 454 -19.85 -20.73 15.73
CA LEU A 454 -19.67 -19.36 15.26
C LEU A 454 -20.65 -18.43 15.98
N GLU A 455 -20.14 -17.33 16.52
CA GLU A 455 -20.97 -16.34 17.21
C GLU A 455 -21.81 -15.55 16.22
N ALA A 456 -23.08 -15.32 16.55
CA ALA A 456 -24.02 -14.67 15.63
C ALA A 456 -23.69 -13.20 15.30
N PHE A 457 -22.75 -12.58 16.04
CA PHE A 457 -22.21 -11.27 15.72
C PHE A 457 -21.27 -11.35 14.50
N VAL A 458 -20.05 -11.87 14.69
CA VAL A 458 -19.07 -12.01 13.59
C VAL A 458 -19.60 -12.87 12.43
N GLY A 459 -20.45 -13.86 12.70
CA GLY A 459 -21.09 -14.64 11.63
C GLY A 459 -22.06 -13.82 10.77
N GLY A 460 -22.70 -12.78 11.33
CA GLY A 460 -23.55 -11.87 10.56
C GLY A 460 -22.78 -10.76 9.83
N LEU A 461 -21.61 -10.37 10.33
CA LEU A 461 -20.63 -9.51 9.63
C LEU A 461 -19.89 -10.25 8.51
N ALA A 462 -19.67 -11.56 8.68
CA ALA A 462 -18.98 -12.40 7.72
C ALA A 462 -19.85 -12.84 6.52
N GLU A 463 -21.16 -12.55 6.51
CA GLU A 463 -22.03 -12.93 5.38
C GLU A 463 -21.80 -12.04 4.15
N ASP A 464 -21.67 -12.66 2.98
CA ASP A 464 -21.64 -11.93 1.70
C ASP A 464 -22.86 -11.01 1.56
N HIS A 465 -22.61 -9.76 1.18
CA HIS A 465 -23.64 -8.72 1.07
C HIS A 465 -24.74 -9.09 0.08
N VAL A 466 -25.99 -8.83 0.46
CA VAL A 466 -27.12 -8.88 -0.48
C VAL A 466 -26.95 -7.78 -1.52
N ILE A 467 -27.27 -8.07 -2.79
CA ILE A 467 -27.16 -7.13 -3.91
C ILE A 467 -27.84 -5.78 -3.56
N GLU A 468 -27.15 -4.68 -3.84
CA GLU A 468 -27.46 -3.29 -3.45
C GLU A 468 -27.53 -2.99 -1.94
N SER A 469 -27.26 -3.93 -1.04
CA SER A 469 -27.26 -3.74 0.43
C SER A 469 -25.84 -3.68 1.01
N SER A 470 -25.65 -3.03 2.17
CA SER A 470 -24.40 -3.15 2.96
C SER A 470 -24.41 -4.34 3.92
N PHE A 471 -25.45 -5.17 3.91
CA PHE A 471 -25.62 -6.27 4.86
C PHE A 471 -25.76 -7.62 4.17
N GLY A 472 -25.21 -8.66 4.80
CA GLY A 472 -25.59 -10.04 4.54
C GLY A 472 -27.04 -10.36 4.94
N PRO A 473 -27.62 -11.48 4.45
CA PRO A 473 -29.03 -11.83 4.64
C PRO A 473 -29.55 -11.77 6.09
N LEU A 474 -28.76 -12.22 7.07
CA LEU A 474 -29.12 -12.26 8.49
C LEU A 474 -29.27 -10.85 9.08
N PHE A 475 -28.24 -10.02 8.95
CA PHE A 475 -28.27 -8.65 9.47
C PHE A 475 -29.30 -7.79 8.73
N LEU A 476 -29.44 -7.96 7.41
CA LEU A 476 -30.50 -7.29 6.62
C LEU A 476 -31.90 -7.63 7.15
N LYS A 477 -32.16 -8.92 7.44
CA LYS A 477 -33.44 -9.38 7.98
C LYS A 477 -33.70 -8.84 9.40
N SER A 478 -32.67 -8.81 10.25
CA SER A 478 -32.72 -8.28 11.61
C SER A 478 -33.00 -6.77 11.61
N MET A 479 -32.26 -5.99 10.80
CA MET A 479 -32.49 -4.55 10.63
C MET A 479 -33.91 -4.23 10.16
N ILE A 480 -34.38 -4.88 9.08
CA ILE A 480 -35.72 -4.66 8.54
C ILE A 480 -36.79 -5.01 9.60
N SER A 481 -36.61 -6.11 10.34
CA SER A 481 -37.52 -6.54 11.40
C SER A 481 -37.63 -5.49 12.53
N GLN A 482 -36.50 -5.02 13.06
CA GLN A 482 -36.49 -4.10 14.20
C GLN A 482 -36.96 -2.69 13.83
N TRP A 483 -36.50 -2.15 12.70
CA TRP A 483 -36.88 -0.80 12.28
C TRP A 483 -38.35 -0.73 11.86
N SER A 484 -38.88 -1.77 11.21
CA SER A 484 -40.32 -1.89 10.94
C SER A 484 -41.13 -2.05 12.23
N ARG A 485 -40.62 -2.79 13.22
CA ARG A 485 -41.27 -2.92 14.54
C ARG A 485 -41.44 -1.55 15.19
N ILE A 486 -40.36 -0.81 15.43
CA ILE A 486 -40.48 0.43 16.21
C ILE A 486 -41.39 1.44 15.52
N ARG A 487 -41.27 1.60 14.19
CA ARG A 487 -42.15 2.45 13.37
C ARG A 487 -43.63 2.10 13.50
N ASN A 488 -43.96 0.81 13.45
CA ASN A 488 -45.34 0.34 13.48
C ASN A 488 -45.90 0.22 14.92
N SER A 489 -45.03 0.24 15.94
CA SER A 489 -45.43 0.28 17.36
C SER A 489 -45.44 1.69 17.98
N ASP A 490 -45.02 2.71 17.22
CA ASP A 490 -44.97 4.11 17.65
C ASP A 490 -46.24 4.86 17.20
N ARG A 491 -47.04 5.29 18.18
CA ARG A 491 -48.25 6.10 17.96
C ARG A 491 -47.94 7.52 17.49
N PHE A 492 -46.73 8.01 17.79
CA PHE A 492 -46.26 9.34 17.43
C PHE A 492 -45.26 9.32 16.26
N TYR A 493 -45.24 8.24 15.47
CA TYR A 493 -44.58 8.27 14.16
C TYR A 493 -45.23 9.36 13.28
N TYR A 494 -44.44 10.23 12.66
CA TYR A 494 -44.94 11.49 12.07
C TYR A 494 -46.01 11.37 10.96
N GLN A 495 -46.18 10.17 10.38
CA GLN A 495 -47.24 9.88 9.40
C GLN A 495 -48.53 9.30 10.02
N ASN A 496 -48.58 9.14 11.34
CA ASN A 496 -49.76 8.71 12.08
C ASN A 496 -50.67 9.90 12.41
N SER A 497 -51.98 9.69 12.46
CA SER A 497 -52.95 10.72 12.86
C SER A 497 -52.68 11.30 14.25
N ASP A 498 -52.22 10.48 15.19
CA ASP A 498 -51.97 10.88 16.58
C ASP A 498 -50.69 11.70 16.75
N ALA A 499 -49.83 11.76 15.74
CA ALA A 499 -48.70 12.69 15.69
C ALA A 499 -49.12 14.14 15.43
N GLY A 500 -50.37 14.40 15.06
CA GLY A 500 -50.92 15.75 14.98
C GLY A 500 -50.30 16.63 13.89
N PHE A 501 -50.01 16.03 12.73
CA PHE A 501 -49.65 16.74 11.50
C PHE A 501 -50.75 16.56 10.44
N ASN A 502 -50.93 17.57 9.58
CA ASN A 502 -51.79 17.49 8.39
C ASN A 502 -51.00 17.14 7.12
N ASP A 503 -51.71 16.76 6.06
CA ASP A 503 -51.11 16.30 4.77
C ASP A 503 -50.07 17.27 4.20
N SER A 504 -50.25 18.60 4.38
CA SER A 504 -49.30 19.60 3.88
C SER A 504 -48.03 19.71 4.73
N GLU A 505 -48.11 19.46 6.03
CA GLU A 505 -46.96 19.41 6.94
C GLU A 505 -46.18 18.11 6.73
N ILE A 506 -46.89 16.98 6.59
CA ILE A 506 -46.30 15.69 6.19
C ILE A 506 -45.57 15.83 4.85
N LEU A 507 -46.09 16.64 3.92
CA LEU A 507 -45.42 16.96 2.65
C LEU A 507 -44.20 17.89 2.80
N GLU A 508 -44.19 18.85 3.75
CA GLU A 508 -42.99 19.65 4.10
C GLU A 508 -41.89 18.76 4.69
N ILE A 509 -42.26 17.89 5.64
CA ILE A 509 -41.37 16.95 6.32
C ILE A 509 -40.74 16.00 5.31
N ASN A 510 -41.55 15.39 4.43
CA ASN A 510 -41.06 14.50 3.36
C ASN A 510 -40.13 15.22 2.36
N ARG A 511 -40.37 16.49 2.06
CA ARG A 511 -39.54 17.29 1.14
C ARG A 511 -38.23 17.80 1.75
N THR A 512 -38.18 18.02 3.07
CA THR A 512 -36.97 18.52 3.76
C THR A 512 -35.94 17.39 3.85
N SER A 513 -34.81 17.52 3.16
CA SER A 513 -33.69 16.58 3.24
C SER A 513 -32.78 16.84 4.45
N TRP A 514 -31.96 15.86 4.84
CA TRP A 514 -30.93 16.08 5.87
C TRP A 514 -30.00 17.27 5.53
N ARG A 515 -29.64 17.41 4.24
CA ARG A 515 -28.88 18.57 3.74
C ARG A 515 -29.59 19.90 4.00
N ASP A 516 -30.90 19.97 3.79
CA ASP A 516 -31.66 21.20 4.04
C ASP A 516 -31.62 21.58 5.52
N ILE A 517 -31.64 20.60 6.42
CA ILE A 517 -31.49 20.82 7.87
C ILE A 517 -30.08 21.37 8.18
N ILE A 518 -29.02 20.82 7.59
CA ILE A 518 -27.64 21.36 7.73
C ILE A 518 -27.57 22.81 7.23
N ILE A 519 -28.08 23.10 6.03
CA ILE A 519 -27.99 24.43 5.40
C ILE A 519 -28.81 25.47 6.17
N ARG A 520 -30.00 25.12 6.68
CA ARG A 520 -30.82 26.00 7.54
C ARG A 520 -30.13 26.40 8.85
N ASN A 521 -29.13 25.62 9.29
CA ASN A 521 -28.49 25.74 10.60
C ASN A 521 -26.97 26.02 10.51
N THR A 522 -26.52 26.55 9.36
CA THR A 522 -25.13 26.98 9.11
C THR A 522 -25.07 28.34 8.40
N PRO A 523 -23.92 29.06 8.41
CA PRO A 523 -23.77 30.35 7.73
C PRO A 523 -23.90 30.23 6.20
N ALA A 524 -24.83 30.97 5.60
CA ALA A 524 -25.14 30.92 4.16
C ALA A 524 -23.96 31.22 3.22
N ASN A 525 -22.96 31.98 3.68
CA ASN A 525 -21.76 32.33 2.90
C ASN A 525 -20.53 31.46 3.29
N THR A 526 -20.75 30.22 3.73
CA THR A 526 -19.68 29.25 3.98
C THR A 526 -19.00 28.83 2.66
N PRO A 527 -17.66 28.71 2.60
CA PRO A 527 -16.99 28.12 1.44
C PRO A 527 -17.08 26.59 1.45
N PHE A 528 -17.44 25.97 2.57
CA PHE A 528 -17.58 24.52 2.71
C PHE A 528 -18.90 24.04 2.11
N PHE A 529 -18.79 23.30 1.02
CA PHE A 529 -19.92 22.75 0.28
C PHE A 529 -20.43 21.44 0.90
N VAL A 530 -21.76 21.28 1.03
CA VAL A 530 -22.41 20.04 1.49
C VAL A 530 -23.20 19.38 0.35
N PRO A 531 -22.93 18.11 0.01
CA PRO A 531 -23.55 17.37 -1.11
C PRO A 531 -25.07 17.19 -1.06
N GLN A 532 -25.70 17.13 -2.25
CA GLN A 532 -27.16 16.98 -2.41
C GLN A 532 -27.71 15.68 -1.80
N ASN A 533 -26.93 14.59 -1.89
CA ASN A 533 -27.09 13.42 -1.04
C ASN A 533 -25.78 13.26 -0.24
N PRO A 534 -25.77 13.54 1.07
CA PRO A 534 -24.56 13.42 1.90
C PRO A 534 -24.27 12.01 2.40
N TRP A 535 -25.21 11.07 2.24
CA TRP A 535 -25.11 9.69 2.74
C TRP A 535 -24.24 8.78 1.85
N ILE A 536 -24.07 9.16 0.59
CA ILE A 536 -23.18 8.52 -0.39
C ILE A 536 -22.10 9.52 -0.77
N VAL A 537 -20.84 9.10 -0.76
CA VAL A 537 -19.73 9.84 -1.35
C VAL A 537 -19.89 9.84 -2.86
N GLN A 538 -20.51 10.91 -3.35
CA GLN A 538 -20.51 11.18 -4.76
C GLN A 538 -19.20 11.89 -5.13
N PRO A 539 -18.63 11.65 -6.32
CA PRO A 539 -17.55 12.49 -6.82
C PRO A 539 -18.02 13.95 -6.78
N ARG A 540 -17.17 14.89 -6.34
CA ARG A 540 -17.46 16.33 -6.16
C ARG A 540 -18.24 16.99 -7.33
N ALA A 541 -18.10 16.40 -8.50
CA ALA A 541 -18.81 16.66 -9.74
C ALA A 541 -20.33 16.39 -9.79
N ALA A 542 -20.89 15.53 -8.94
CA ALA A 542 -22.32 15.20 -8.97
C ALA A 542 -23.17 16.15 -8.10
N LEU A 543 -22.53 17.19 -7.54
CA LEU A 543 -22.94 17.73 -6.25
C LEU A 543 -23.25 19.23 -6.26
N ASP A 544 -22.47 20.04 -6.98
CA ASP A 544 -22.87 21.42 -7.25
C ASP A 544 -23.80 21.51 -8.46
N ASN A 545 -24.72 22.46 -8.37
CA ASN A 545 -25.88 22.57 -9.23
C ASN A 545 -25.55 22.83 -10.71
N LEU A 546 -26.61 22.86 -11.51
CA LEU A 546 -26.72 23.67 -12.74
C LEU A 546 -26.45 25.17 -12.45
N THR A 547 -25.21 25.50 -12.09
CA THR A 547 -24.62 26.84 -12.21
C THR A 547 -24.30 27.07 -13.68
N VAL A 548 -25.40 27.14 -14.43
CA VAL A 548 -25.47 27.58 -15.81
C VAL A 548 -24.97 29.01 -15.85
N ASP A 549 -23.80 29.21 -16.46
CA ASP A 549 -23.46 30.52 -17.02
C ASP A 549 -24.52 30.89 -18.06
N GLY A 550 -24.72 32.18 -18.36
CA GLY A 550 -25.86 32.68 -19.15
C GLY A 550 -26.01 32.14 -20.59
N ASP A 551 -25.15 31.22 -21.03
CA ASP A 551 -25.15 30.51 -22.30
C ASP A 551 -25.61 29.03 -22.23
N GLY A 552 -25.96 28.53 -21.04
CA GLY A 552 -26.45 27.15 -20.84
C GLY A 552 -25.42 26.13 -20.38
N TYR A 553 -24.17 26.50 -20.10
CA TYR A 553 -23.10 25.57 -19.74
C TYR A 553 -22.75 25.54 -18.25
N SER A 554 -22.44 24.35 -17.72
CA SER A 554 -21.91 24.17 -16.37
C SER A 554 -20.40 24.48 -16.34
N ARG A 555 -19.98 25.23 -15.32
CA ARG A 555 -18.56 25.56 -15.05
C ARG A 555 -17.68 24.34 -14.76
N TYR A 556 -18.28 23.21 -14.37
CA TYR A 556 -17.55 21.97 -14.06
C TYR A 556 -17.47 21.02 -15.27
N ASN A 557 -18.37 21.16 -16.26
CA ASN A 557 -18.31 20.43 -17.53
C ASN A 557 -17.29 21.06 -18.49
N VAL A 558 -16.03 21.17 -18.07
CA VAL A 558 -14.94 21.73 -18.89
C VAL A 558 -13.75 20.77 -18.91
N PHE A 559 -13.49 20.18 -20.07
CA PHE A 559 -12.26 19.41 -20.31
C PHE A 559 -11.26 20.29 -21.08
N PRO A 560 -10.22 20.83 -20.41
CA PRO A 560 -9.09 21.43 -21.09
C PRO A 560 -8.25 20.32 -21.75
N CYS A 561 -8.25 20.31 -23.08
CA CYS A 561 -7.40 19.40 -23.87
C CYS A 561 -5.94 19.86 -23.84
N SER A 562 -5.74 21.17 -23.78
CA SER A 562 -4.45 21.84 -23.63
C SER A 562 -4.62 23.07 -22.74
N ASP A 563 -3.60 23.39 -21.95
CA ASP A 563 -3.60 24.57 -21.09
C ASP A 563 -3.83 25.84 -21.92
N GLY A 564 -4.98 26.49 -21.74
CA GLY A 564 -5.41 27.70 -22.45
C GLY A 564 -5.80 27.52 -23.92
N MET A 565 -5.18 26.60 -24.66
CA MET A 565 -5.27 26.56 -26.14
C MET A 565 -6.53 25.90 -26.70
N TYR A 566 -7.04 24.82 -26.10
CA TYR A 566 -8.21 24.09 -26.61
C TYR A 566 -9.05 23.51 -25.46
N ASN A 567 -10.31 23.94 -25.38
CA ASN A 567 -11.27 23.57 -24.35
C ASN A 567 -12.55 22.95 -24.95
N ILE A 568 -13.09 21.97 -24.24
CA ILE A 568 -14.37 21.31 -24.54
C ILE A 568 -15.32 21.60 -23.38
N GLN A 569 -16.53 22.05 -23.71
CA GLN A 569 -17.65 22.12 -22.76
C GLN A 569 -18.81 21.23 -23.24
N TRP A 570 -19.65 20.73 -22.32
CA TRP A 570 -20.86 20.00 -22.69
C TRP A 570 -22.06 20.28 -21.77
N LYS A 571 -23.27 20.12 -22.32
CA LYS A 571 -24.56 20.15 -21.60
C LYS A 571 -25.42 18.98 -22.10
N LEU A 572 -26.06 18.26 -21.19
CA LEU A 572 -27.01 17.19 -21.53
C LEU A 572 -28.36 17.80 -21.93
N THR A 573 -29.00 17.23 -22.94
CA THR A 573 -30.31 17.69 -23.46
C THR A 573 -31.03 16.48 -24.06
N MET A 574 -31.48 15.57 -23.19
CA MET A 574 -32.06 14.26 -23.53
C MET A 574 -33.05 14.36 -24.70
N PRO A 575 -32.93 13.53 -25.76
CA PRO A 575 -32.06 12.34 -25.91
C PRO A 575 -30.67 12.64 -26.50
N THR A 576 -30.20 13.89 -26.45
CA THR A 576 -28.93 14.34 -27.04
C THR A 576 -27.96 14.90 -25.98
N ILE A 577 -26.71 15.10 -26.39
CA ILE A 577 -25.70 15.88 -25.69
C ILE A 577 -25.19 16.98 -26.61
N THR A 578 -25.04 18.19 -26.09
CA THR A 578 -24.56 19.35 -26.85
C THR A 578 -23.14 19.70 -26.41
N PHE A 579 -22.21 19.70 -27.36
CA PHE A 579 -20.80 20.03 -27.16
C PHE A 579 -20.49 21.44 -27.69
N LYS A 580 -19.62 22.16 -26.97
CA LYS A 580 -19.08 23.47 -27.35
C LYS A 580 -17.56 23.40 -27.32
N LEU A 581 -16.95 23.44 -28.50
CA LEU A 581 -15.51 23.36 -28.71
C LEU A 581 -14.94 24.76 -28.91
N THR A 582 -13.86 25.12 -28.22
CA THR A 582 -13.22 26.46 -28.33
C THR A 582 -11.71 26.33 -28.43
N ILE A 583 -11.11 26.82 -29.52
CA ILE A 583 -9.67 26.78 -29.77
C ILE A 583 -9.09 28.19 -30.05
N GLN A 584 -7.92 28.48 -29.48
CA GLN A 584 -7.17 29.72 -29.67
C GLN A 584 -6.40 29.72 -31.01
N ALA A 585 -7.11 29.50 -32.12
CA ALA A 585 -6.57 29.61 -33.47
C ALA A 585 -7.69 29.90 -34.49
N SER A 586 -7.43 30.81 -35.44
CA SER A 586 -8.31 31.09 -36.59
C SER A 586 -8.18 30.05 -37.71
N GLN A 587 -6.96 29.52 -37.92
CA GLN A 587 -6.71 28.40 -38.83
C GLN A 587 -6.37 27.14 -38.03
N ALA A 588 -7.28 26.15 -38.03
CA ALA A 588 -7.08 24.90 -37.32
C ALA A 588 -7.98 23.77 -37.86
N TRP A 589 -7.62 22.54 -37.53
CA TRP A 589 -8.58 21.46 -37.35
C TRP A 589 -8.53 21.00 -35.89
N PHE A 590 -9.67 20.61 -35.33
CA PHE A 590 -9.80 20.19 -33.94
C PHE A 590 -11.04 19.31 -33.78
N GLY A 591 -11.02 18.41 -32.82
CA GLY A 591 -12.11 17.45 -32.67
C GLY A 591 -12.13 16.72 -31.34
N ILE A 592 -13.17 15.91 -31.19
CA ILE A 592 -13.43 15.02 -30.06
C ILE A 592 -13.69 13.61 -30.59
N GLY A 593 -13.54 12.59 -29.75
CA GLY A 593 -13.92 11.23 -30.11
C GLY A 593 -14.18 10.33 -28.92
N PHE A 594 -14.90 9.25 -29.16
CA PHE A 594 -15.36 8.31 -28.14
C PHE A 594 -14.77 6.93 -28.39
N SER A 595 -14.15 6.36 -27.36
CA SER A 595 -13.51 5.03 -27.40
C SER A 595 -13.92 4.18 -26.21
N ASN A 596 -13.79 2.86 -26.36
CA ASN A 596 -13.85 1.89 -25.26
C ASN A 596 -12.47 1.26 -24.96
N GLY A 597 -11.49 1.36 -25.88
CA GLY A 597 -10.21 0.65 -25.82
C GLY A 597 -9.01 1.54 -25.46
N GLY A 598 -9.24 2.76 -25.00
CA GLY A 598 -8.20 3.74 -24.63
C GLY A 598 -7.47 4.39 -25.81
N GLY A 599 -7.19 3.64 -26.88
CA GLY A 599 -6.58 4.13 -28.12
C GLY A 599 -7.56 4.85 -29.04
N MET A 600 -6.99 5.51 -30.06
CA MET A 600 -7.75 6.14 -31.16
C MET A 600 -8.30 5.14 -32.18
N VAL A 601 -7.80 3.90 -32.21
CA VAL A 601 -8.26 2.86 -33.15
C VAL A 601 -9.67 2.41 -32.76
N GLY A 602 -10.60 2.34 -33.72
CA GLY A 602 -11.99 1.98 -33.46
C GLY A 602 -12.82 3.05 -32.73
N ALA A 603 -12.26 4.25 -32.53
CA ALA A 603 -12.97 5.39 -31.98
C ALA A 603 -13.82 6.10 -33.05
N ASP A 604 -14.98 6.58 -32.64
CA ASP A 604 -15.82 7.49 -33.43
C ASP A 604 -15.42 8.92 -33.12
N PHE A 605 -15.17 9.74 -34.14
CA PHE A 605 -14.69 11.11 -34.00
C PHE A 605 -15.70 12.11 -34.55
N ILE A 606 -15.74 13.31 -33.97
CA ILE A 606 -16.37 14.50 -34.54
C ILE A 606 -15.26 15.54 -34.71
N ILE A 607 -15.06 16.01 -35.94
CA ILE A 607 -13.94 16.87 -36.29
C ILE A 607 -14.47 18.16 -36.94
N ALA A 608 -14.03 19.28 -36.38
CA ALA A 608 -14.21 20.63 -36.87
C ALA A 608 -12.97 21.06 -37.69
N ARG A 609 -13.20 21.73 -38.82
CA ARG A 609 -12.16 22.31 -39.69
C ARG A 609 -12.51 23.76 -40.00
N THR A 610 -11.59 24.70 -39.76
CA THR A 610 -11.88 26.11 -40.06
C THR A 610 -11.78 26.38 -41.57
N THR A 611 -12.81 27.01 -42.12
CA THR A 611 -13.00 27.29 -43.54
C THR A 611 -13.58 28.70 -43.66
N ASP A 612 -12.71 29.69 -43.44
CA ASP A 612 -13.01 31.13 -43.36
C ASP A 612 -14.17 31.59 -44.27
N PRO A 613 -15.29 32.13 -43.72
CA PRO A 613 -15.55 32.53 -42.33
C PRO A 613 -16.25 31.47 -41.46
N THR A 614 -16.29 30.21 -41.91
CA THR A 614 -17.11 29.12 -41.34
C THR A 614 -16.29 28.02 -40.68
N ILE A 615 -16.94 27.06 -40.03
CA ILE A 615 -16.32 25.85 -39.48
C ILE A 615 -17.12 24.63 -39.96
N GLU A 616 -16.53 23.79 -40.83
CA GLU A 616 -17.13 22.51 -41.20
C GLU A 616 -16.97 21.53 -40.05
N VAL A 617 -18.09 20.98 -39.55
CA VAL A 617 -18.10 19.86 -38.60
C VAL A 617 -18.65 18.62 -39.27
N ALA A 618 -18.00 17.47 -39.06
CA ALA A 618 -18.49 16.17 -39.50
C ALA A 618 -18.09 15.05 -38.53
N ASN A 619 -18.83 13.96 -38.55
CA ASN A 619 -18.41 12.70 -37.91
C ASN A 619 -17.60 11.80 -38.86
N TYR A 620 -16.65 11.11 -38.24
CA TYR A 620 -15.62 10.26 -38.84
C TYR A 620 -15.47 8.98 -38.01
N ARG A 621 -14.86 7.95 -38.59
CA ARG A 621 -14.48 6.71 -37.90
C ARG A 621 -13.00 6.40 -38.09
N SER A 622 -12.33 6.04 -36.99
CA SER A 622 -10.94 5.62 -37.01
C SER A 622 -10.78 4.10 -37.19
N VAL A 623 -9.94 3.71 -38.14
CA VAL A 623 -9.71 2.32 -38.57
C VAL A 623 -8.23 1.91 -38.50
N GLY A 624 -7.40 2.64 -37.74
CA GLY A 624 -5.97 2.35 -37.55
C GLY A 624 -5.12 3.63 -37.51
N ASN A 625 -3.81 3.48 -37.70
CA ASN A 625 -2.84 4.59 -37.79
C ASN A 625 -2.91 5.30 -39.15
N GLN A 626 -4.10 5.76 -39.54
CA GLN A 626 -4.38 6.46 -40.79
C GLN A 626 -5.39 7.59 -40.56
N ILE A 627 -5.53 8.49 -41.53
CA ILE A 627 -6.49 9.59 -41.52
C ILE A 627 -7.91 9.01 -41.30
N PRO A 628 -8.67 9.43 -40.27
CA PRO A 628 -10.04 8.95 -40.05
C PRO A 628 -10.93 9.15 -41.28
N VAL A 629 -11.77 8.15 -41.57
CA VAL A 629 -12.67 8.15 -42.73
C VAL A 629 -13.95 8.90 -42.35
N LYS A 630 -14.39 9.85 -43.18
CA LYS A 630 -15.66 10.57 -42.97
C LYS A 630 -16.82 9.59 -43.20
N ASP A 631 -17.78 9.52 -42.28
CA ASP A 631 -18.93 8.62 -42.44
C ASP A 631 -19.90 9.16 -43.51
N ASP A 632 -20.53 8.27 -44.28
CA ASP A 632 -21.57 8.66 -45.24
C ASP A 632 -22.82 9.25 -44.55
N ALA A 633 -23.17 8.68 -43.39
CA ALA A 633 -24.27 9.17 -42.55
C ALA A 633 -23.73 10.15 -41.50
N GLN A 634 -24.15 11.41 -41.61
CA GLN A 634 -23.82 12.47 -40.66
C GLN A 634 -24.92 12.56 -39.58
N ILE A 635 -24.52 12.47 -38.31
CA ILE A 635 -25.39 12.45 -37.12
C ILE A 635 -25.20 13.66 -36.20
N VAL A 636 -24.33 14.61 -36.60
CA VAL A 636 -24.02 15.83 -35.87
C VAL A 636 -24.84 16.99 -36.42
N THR A 637 -25.51 17.75 -35.54
CA THR A 637 -26.22 18.98 -35.92
C THR A 637 -25.49 20.19 -35.36
N VAL A 638 -24.90 21.02 -36.21
CA VAL A 638 -24.25 22.28 -35.80
C VAL A 638 -25.31 23.29 -35.37
N LEU A 639 -25.12 23.89 -34.20
CA LEU A 639 -26.01 24.89 -33.60
C LEU A 639 -25.45 26.31 -33.77
N SER A 640 -24.14 26.49 -33.60
CA SER A 640 -23.45 27.77 -33.82
C SER A 640 -21.99 27.55 -34.22
N SER A 641 -21.40 28.46 -35.00
CA SER A 641 -19.97 28.48 -35.33
C SER A 641 -19.48 29.90 -35.53
N THR A 642 -18.37 30.28 -34.90
CA THR A 642 -17.80 31.63 -34.96
C THR A 642 -16.28 31.60 -35.03
N ILE A 643 -15.69 32.58 -35.72
CA ILE A 643 -14.25 32.85 -35.74
C ILE A 643 -14.08 34.34 -35.43
N VAL A 644 -13.59 34.68 -34.23
CA VAL A 644 -13.53 36.06 -33.73
C VAL A 644 -12.23 36.27 -32.95
N ASN A 645 -11.51 37.36 -33.22
CA ASN A 645 -10.27 37.75 -32.53
C ASN A 645 -9.19 36.64 -32.43
N GLY A 646 -9.12 35.76 -33.43
CA GLY A 646 -8.18 34.62 -33.44
C GLY A 646 -8.68 33.36 -32.72
N VAL A 647 -9.87 33.39 -32.12
CA VAL A 647 -10.52 32.23 -31.48
C VAL A 647 -11.54 31.63 -32.44
N SER A 648 -11.51 30.31 -32.61
CA SER A 648 -12.57 29.55 -33.30
C SER A 648 -13.41 28.80 -32.29
N GLN A 649 -14.73 28.93 -32.37
CA GLN A 649 -15.69 28.26 -31.49
C GLN A 649 -16.81 27.61 -32.31
N VAL A 650 -17.21 26.39 -31.94
CA VAL A 650 -18.33 25.69 -32.57
C VAL A 650 -19.14 24.89 -31.56
N GLU A 651 -20.45 24.97 -31.67
CA GLU A 651 -21.42 24.27 -30.84
C GLU A 651 -22.24 23.30 -31.70
N PHE A 652 -22.40 22.05 -31.26
CA PHE A 652 -23.18 21.04 -31.97
C PHE A 652 -23.86 20.05 -31.03
N SER A 653 -25.00 19.52 -31.47
CA SER A 653 -25.72 18.41 -30.82
C SER A 653 -25.31 17.07 -31.41
N TYR A 654 -25.23 16.05 -30.55
CA TYR A 654 -24.91 14.65 -30.85
C TYR A 654 -25.90 13.72 -30.11
N PRO A 655 -26.49 12.71 -30.77
CA PRO A 655 -27.41 11.76 -30.13
C PRO A 655 -26.69 10.82 -29.14
N LEU A 656 -27.26 10.60 -27.95
CA LEU A 656 -26.65 9.74 -26.92
C LEU A 656 -26.56 8.25 -27.34
N ASN A 657 -27.47 7.81 -28.21
CA ASN A 657 -27.44 6.48 -28.81
C ASN A 657 -27.71 6.64 -30.32
N ALA A 658 -26.80 6.12 -31.16
CA ALA A 658 -26.90 6.21 -32.61
C ALA A 658 -26.52 4.88 -33.29
N PRO A 659 -27.20 4.47 -34.37
CA PRO A 659 -26.87 3.23 -35.08
C PRO A 659 -25.41 3.20 -35.53
N ASN A 660 -24.75 2.05 -35.34
CA ASN A 660 -23.36 1.80 -35.70
C ASN A 660 -22.30 2.72 -35.05
N LYS A 661 -22.65 3.42 -33.96
CA LYS A 661 -21.74 4.30 -33.21
C LYS A 661 -21.62 3.92 -31.74
N GLN A 662 -20.51 4.35 -31.14
CA GLN A 662 -20.23 4.27 -29.70
C GLN A 662 -21.33 4.99 -28.88
N PRO A 663 -22.16 4.29 -28.09
CA PRO A 663 -23.17 4.96 -27.26
C PRO A 663 -22.51 5.73 -26.10
N ILE A 664 -23.20 6.79 -25.67
CA ILE A 664 -22.88 7.64 -24.51
C ILE A 664 -23.92 7.35 -23.42
N THR A 665 -23.51 6.58 -22.42
CA THR A 665 -24.29 6.13 -21.28
C THR A 665 -23.89 6.87 -20.00
N ASP A 666 -24.61 6.60 -18.92
CA ASP A 666 -24.37 7.01 -17.53
C ASP A 666 -23.10 6.40 -16.89
N THR A 667 -22.36 5.59 -17.65
CA THR A 667 -21.07 4.99 -17.29
C THR A 667 -19.89 5.81 -17.82
N MET A 668 -18.69 5.56 -17.29
CA MET A 668 -17.45 6.21 -17.75
C MET A 668 -17.18 5.92 -19.24
N LYS A 669 -17.03 6.97 -20.05
CA LYS A 669 -16.69 6.91 -21.47
C LYS A 669 -15.32 7.55 -21.73
N ILE A 670 -14.53 7.00 -22.64
CA ILE A 670 -13.21 7.56 -22.95
C ILE A 670 -13.39 8.69 -23.98
N LEU A 671 -13.35 9.93 -23.49
CA LEU A 671 -13.32 11.13 -24.31
C LEU A 671 -11.87 11.39 -24.75
N ILE A 672 -11.63 11.24 -26.05
CA ILE A 672 -10.40 11.66 -26.74
C ILE A 672 -10.65 13.06 -27.30
N CYS A 673 -9.61 13.89 -27.37
CA CYS A 673 -9.62 15.11 -28.16
C CYS A 673 -8.28 15.31 -28.85
N ALA A 674 -8.30 15.87 -30.06
CA ALA A 674 -7.13 16.07 -30.90
C ALA A 674 -7.27 17.37 -31.68
N TRP A 675 -6.17 18.07 -31.94
CA TRP A 675 -6.18 19.36 -32.63
C TRP A 675 -4.87 19.63 -33.37
N LYS A 676 -4.88 20.66 -34.22
CA LYS A 676 -3.67 21.22 -34.82
C LYS A 676 -3.89 22.69 -35.24
N PRO A 677 -3.18 23.65 -34.62
CA PRO A 677 -3.22 25.04 -35.07
C PRO A 677 -2.39 25.21 -36.36
N GLY A 678 -2.66 26.28 -37.11
CA GLY A 678 -1.95 26.66 -38.33
C GLY A 678 -2.34 25.89 -39.60
N THR A 679 -3.29 24.94 -39.53
CA THR A 679 -3.82 24.26 -40.73
C THR A 679 -5.20 23.65 -40.49
N ASN A 680 -6.07 23.73 -41.50
CA ASN A 680 -7.36 23.04 -41.53
C ASN A 680 -7.29 21.66 -42.24
N VAL A 681 -6.11 21.25 -42.71
CA VAL A 681 -5.89 19.97 -43.39
C VAL A 681 -5.61 18.87 -42.34
N LEU A 682 -6.47 17.85 -42.32
CA LEU A 682 -6.35 16.73 -41.39
C LEU A 682 -5.01 16.02 -41.60
N SER A 683 -4.19 15.99 -40.55
CA SER A 683 -2.79 15.60 -40.64
C SER A 683 -2.25 15.17 -39.26
N PRO A 684 -1.08 14.48 -39.18
CA PRO A 684 -0.54 14.01 -37.91
C PRO A 684 -0.33 15.12 -36.87
N HIS A 685 -0.60 14.80 -35.60
CA HIS A 685 -0.74 15.73 -34.46
C HIS A 685 -0.07 15.17 -33.20
N ILE A 686 1.24 14.91 -33.29
CA ILE A 686 1.98 13.99 -32.41
C ILE A 686 1.81 14.31 -30.90
N SER A 687 1.95 15.57 -30.48
CA SER A 687 1.64 16.01 -29.10
C SER A 687 0.23 16.55 -28.89
N ASN A 688 -0.46 17.01 -29.95
CA ASN A 688 -1.69 17.78 -29.85
C ASN A 688 -2.94 16.88 -29.74
N TRP A 689 -2.93 16.01 -28.73
CA TRP A 689 -4.09 15.23 -28.32
C TRP A 689 -4.08 14.96 -26.80
N ASN A 690 -5.25 14.67 -26.27
CA ASN A 690 -5.46 14.32 -24.87
C ASN A 690 -6.59 13.28 -24.77
N ARG A 691 -6.66 12.54 -23.66
CA ARG A 691 -7.79 11.64 -23.38
C ARG A 691 -8.12 11.62 -21.90
N ARG A 692 -9.40 11.45 -21.58
CA ARG A 692 -9.88 11.33 -20.20
C ARG A 692 -11.10 10.42 -20.13
N ASN A 693 -11.21 9.65 -19.05
CA ASN A 693 -12.46 8.97 -18.70
C ASN A 693 -13.43 10.02 -18.16
N VAL A 694 -14.53 10.21 -18.88
CA VAL A 694 -15.58 11.19 -18.60
C VAL A 694 -16.88 10.40 -18.51
N ASN A 695 -17.51 10.39 -17.35
CA ASN A 695 -18.94 10.17 -17.30
C ASN A 695 -19.59 11.45 -17.85
N PHE A 696 -20.55 11.35 -18.76
CA PHE A 696 -21.23 12.53 -19.30
C PHE A 696 -22.45 12.97 -18.46
N PHE A 697 -22.91 12.10 -17.56
CA PHE A 697 -24.08 12.29 -16.69
C PHE A 697 -23.74 12.72 -15.25
N ALA A 698 -22.46 12.66 -14.88
CA ALA A 698 -21.90 13.37 -13.72
C ALA A 698 -20.74 14.25 -14.23
N THR A 699 -20.44 15.41 -13.66
CA THR A 699 -19.38 16.31 -14.20
C THR A 699 -17.93 15.81 -13.91
N GLY A 700 -17.77 14.49 -13.84
CA GLY A 700 -16.79 13.79 -13.00
C GLY A 700 -15.62 13.22 -13.76
N PHE A 701 -14.44 13.76 -13.46
CA PHE A 701 -13.17 13.35 -14.04
C PHE A 701 -12.42 12.37 -13.14
N SER A 702 -12.49 11.06 -13.43
CA SER A 702 -11.50 10.13 -12.87
C SER A 702 -10.12 10.43 -13.47
N GLN A 703 -9.08 10.55 -12.65
CA GLN A 703 -7.73 10.75 -13.15
C GLN A 703 -7.19 9.49 -13.87
N VAL A 704 -7.31 9.46 -15.19
CA VAL A 704 -6.27 8.82 -16.01
C VAL A 704 -5.07 9.78 -16.01
N THR A 705 -4.17 9.66 -15.04
CA THR A 705 -3.12 10.66 -14.79
C THR A 705 -2.07 10.65 -15.90
N VAL A 706 -2.30 11.40 -16.99
CA VAL A 706 -1.33 11.62 -18.09
C VAL A 706 0.03 12.11 -17.53
N ASN A 707 0.03 12.87 -16.43
CA ASN A 707 1.25 13.22 -15.71
C ASN A 707 2.02 12.02 -15.14
N LYS A 708 1.36 10.98 -14.58
CA LYS A 708 2.05 9.76 -14.14
C LYS A 708 2.66 9.02 -15.33
N TYR A 709 1.93 8.87 -16.44
CA TYR A 709 2.49 8.25 -17.65
C TYR A 709 3.71 9.02 -18.19
N ARG A 710 3.62 10.36 -18.29
CA ARG A 710 4.73 11.19 -18.77
C ARG A 710 5.91 11.20 -17.79
N GLN A 711 5.67 11.15 -16.48
CA GLN A 711 6.71 11.02 -15.45
C GLN A 711 7.36 9.63 -15.48
N SER A 712 6.60 8.54 -15.59
CA SER A 712 7.14 7.18 -15.72
C SER A 712 7.97 7.01 -16.99
N LEU A 713 7.53 7.57 -18.12
CA LEU A 713 8.30 7.61 -19.37
C LEU A 713 9.57 8.47 -19.24
N LEU A 714 9.50 9.62 -18.57
CA LEU A 714 10.67 10.48 -18.30
C LEU A 714 11.69 9.77 -17.40
N VAL A 715 11.22 9.14 -16.32
CA VAL A 715 12.06 8.39 -15.37
C VAL A 715 12.68 7.17 -16.06
N HIS A 716 11.92 6.43 -16.87
CA HIS A 716 12.44 5.36 -17.72
C HIS A 716 13.54 5.89 -18.66
N GLY A 717 13.28 6.98 -19.39
CA GLY A 717 14.23 7.57 -20.33
C GLY A 717 15.53 8.03 -19.66
N ILE A 718 15.43 8.80 -18.57
CA ILE A 718 16.60 9.26 -17.79
C ILE A 718 17.38 8.07 -17.23
N ALA A 719 16.71 7.07 -16.64
CA ALA A 719 17.37 5.88 -16.12
C ALA A 719 18.10 5.11 -17.22
N MET A 720 17.45 4.85 -18.35
CA MET A 720 18.08 4.15 -19.49
C MET A 720 19.30 4.91 -20.02
N VAL A 721 19.22 6.23 -20.18
CA VAL A 721 20.36 7.06 -20.60
C VAL A 721 21.53 6.90 -19.63
N VAL A 722 21.30 6.99 -18.31
CA VAL A 722 22.37 6.85 -17.30
C VAL A 722 22.96 5.43 -17.27
N ILE A 723 22.12 4.38 -17.30
CA ILE A 723 22.57 2.99 -17.21
C ILE A 723 23.44 2.61 -18.42
N TRP A 724 22.94 2.86 -19.62
CA TRP A 724 23.60 2.45 -20.87
C TRP A 724 24.71 3.41 -21.32
N SER A 725 24.65 4.70 -20.93
CA SER A 725 25.63 5.71 -21.37
C SER A 725 26.62 6.12 -20.27
N VAL A 726 26.52 5.55 -19.06
CA VAL A 726 27.49 5.77 -17.97
C VAL A 726 27.86 4.46 -17.27
N ILE A 727 26.88 3.75 -16.67
CA ILE A 727 27.16 2.60 -15.78
C ILE A 727 27.81 1.44 -16.53
N PHE A 728 27.20 0.97 -17.63
CA PHE A 728 27.77 -0.13 -18.41
C PHE A 728 29.08 0.27 -19.13
N PRO A 729 29.21 1.45 -19.79
CA PRO A 729 30.49 1.90 -20.34
C PRO A 729 31.62 1.99 -19.31
N ALA A 730 31.36 2.52 -18.11
CA ALA A 730 32.35 2.55 -17.03
C ALA A 730 32.76 1.14 -16.59
N SER A 731 31.79 0.23 -16.45
CA SER A 731 32.04 -1.18 -16.13
C SER A 731 32.90 -1.89 -17.18
N ILE A 732 32.66 -1.62 -18.47
CA ILE A 732 33.47 -2.15 -19.59
C ILE A 732 34.88 -1.51 -19.58
N TYR A 733 34.98 -0.21 -19.32
CA TYR A 733 36.26 0.51 -19.23
C TYR A 733 37.15 -0.06 -18.12
N ILE A 734 36.58 -0.32 -16.94
CA ILE A 734 37.29 -0.92 -15.80
C ILE A 734 37.83 -2.30 -16.16
N VAL A 735 37.01 -3.20 -16.72
CA VAL A 735 37.47 -4.57 -17.05
C VAL A 735 38.41 -4.63 -18.25
N ARG A 736 38.37 -3.65 -19.17
CA ARG A 736 39.28 -3.57 -20.32
C ARG A 736 40.64 -2.99 -19.94
N TYR A 737 40.66 -1.81 -19.29
CA TYR A 737 41.88 -1.01 -19.08
C TYR A 737 42.37 -0.96 -17.62
N MET A 738 41.52 -1.18 -16.62
CA MET A 738 41.87 -1.01 -15.19
C MET A 738 42.21 -2.32 -14.45
N LYS A 739 42.69 -3.34 -15.18
CA LYS A 739 43.18 -4.63 -14.64
C LYS A 739 44.36 -4.50 -13.65
N HIS A 740 44.92 -3.30 -13.51
CA HIS A 740 45.90 -2.97 -12.47
C HIS A 740 45.27 -2.82 -11.07
N SER A 741 43.98 -2.48 -10.95
CA SER A 741 43.25 -2.56 -9.68
C SER A 741 43.20 -4.00 -9.19
N TYR A 742 43.12 -4.20 -7.86
CA TYR A 742 42.84 -5.51 -7.27
C TYR A 742 41.35 -5.87 -7.40
N GLU A 743 40.48 -4.86 -7.35
CA GLU A 743 39.04 -5.02 -7.29
C GLU A 743 38.37 -5.09 -8.67
N TYR A 744 39.11 -4.94 -9.77
CA TYR A 744 38.52 -4.73 -11.12
C TYR A 744 37.43 -5.75 -11.52
N LYS A 745 37.59 -7.05 -11.16
CA LYS A 745 36.54 -8.07 -11.36
C LYS A 745 35.29 -7.79 -10.52
N SER A 746 35.46 -7.38 -9.27
CA SER A 746 34.37 -7.07 -8.33
C SER A 746 33.64 -5.79 -8.72
N GLN A 747 34.38 -4.72 -9.04
CA GLN A 747 33.84 -3.45 -9.52
C GLN A 747 33.06 -3.64 -10.84
N HIS A 748 33.63 -4.39 -11.80
CA HIS A 748 32.93 -4.77 -13.03
C HIS A 748 31.63 -5.53 -12.72
N LYS A 749 31.70 -6.64 -11.96
CA LYS A 749 30.54 -7.47 -11.56
C LYS A 749 29.46 -6.62 -10.88
N ASN A 750 29.82 -5.80 -9.91
CA ASN A 750 28.86 -5.01 -9.14
C ASN A 750 28.16 -3.95 -10.01
N LEU A 751 28.89 -3.28 -10.90
CA LEU A 751 28.29 -2.35 -11.87
C LEU A 751 27.42 -3.06 -12.92
N GLN A 752 27.79 -4.27 -13.36
CA GLN A 752 26.94 -5.09 -14.24
C GLN A 752 25.65 -5.52 -13.53
N MET A 753 25.73 -5.91 -12.25
CA MET A 753 24.55 -6.28 -11.46
C MET A 753 23.63 -5.08 -11.18
N ILE A 754 24.19 -3.93 -10.81
CA ILE A 754 23.42 -2.68 -10.62
C ILE A 754 22.73 -2.29 -11.93
N GLY A 755 23.47 -2.22 -13.03
CA GLY A 755 22.90 -1.92 -14.35
C GLY A 755 21.82 -2.93 -14.77
N GLY A 756 22.05 -4.24 -14.54
CA GLY A 756 21.12 -5.31 -14.85
C GLY A 756 19.81 -5.22 -14.06
N VAL A 757 19.89 -5.01 -12.73
CA VAL A 757 18.70 -4.81 -11.88
C VAL A 757 17.95 -3.53 -12.26
N SER A 758 18.67 -2.45 -12.58
CA SER A 758 18.02 -1.22 -13.07
C SER A 758 17.35 -1.41 -14.44
N VAL A 759 17.95 -2.18 -15.36
CA VAL A 759 17.28 -2.54 -16.63
C VAL A 759 16.05 -3.43 -16.38
N PHE A 760 16.10 -4.37 -15.43
CA PHE A 760 14.94 -5.19 -15.07
C PHE A 760 13.76 -4.33 -14.60
N VAL A 761 14.00 -3.44 -13.62
CA VAL A 761 12.98 -2.58 -13.01
C VAL A 761 12.46 -1.53 -14.00
N PHE A 762 13.33 -0.68 -14.54
CA PHE A 762 12.89 0.40 -15.43
C PHE A 762 12.47 -0.12 -16.80
N GLY A 763 13.01 -1.26 -17.26
CA GLY A 763 12.53 -1.94 -18.47
C GLY A 763 11.11 -2.50 -18.30
N ALA A 764 10.77 -3.05 -17.14
CA ALA A 764 9.39 -3.45 -16.84
C ALA A 764 8.42 -2.24 -16.87
N VAL A 765 8.83 -1.08 -16.33
CA VAL A 765 8.08 0.18 -16.45
C VAL A 765 7.93 0.63 -17.91
N GLY A 766 8.93 0.38 -18.77
CA GLY A 766 8.83 0.67 -20.21
C GLY A 766 7.92 -0.31 -20.97
N MET A 767 7.78 -1.54 -20.50
CA MET A 767 6.87 -2.54 -21.10
C MET A 767 5.42 -2.35 -20.65
N SER A 768 5.16 -1.97 -19.39
CA SER A 768 3.79 -1.79 -18.86
C SER A 768 3.05 -0.56 -19.41
N VAL A 769 3.76 0.37 -20.07
CA VAL A 769 3.18 1.56 -20.71
C VAL A 769 3.11 1.45 -22.24
N ALA A 770 3.58 0.35 -22.83
CA ALA A 770 3.60 0.14 -24.27
C ALA A 770 2.37 -0.62 -24.77
N ASP A 771 1.93 -0.32 -25.99
CA ASP A 771 0.80 -1.00 -26.64
C ASP A 771 1.24 -2.36 -27.22
N PRO A 772 0.76 -3.50 -26.70
CA PRO A 772 1.14 -4.83 -27.21
C PRO A 772 0.54 -5.13 -28.59
N THR A 773 -0.41 -4.33 -29.09
CA THR A 773 -1.06 -4.52 -30.39
C THR A 773 -0.36 -3.76 -31.52
N ASN A 774 0.47 -2.76 -31.20
CA ASN A 774 1.25 -1.97 -32.17
C ASN A 774 2.65 -1.62 -31.60
N PRO A 775 3.58 -2.60 -31.54
CA PRO A 775 4.90 -2.38 -30.98
C PRO A 775 5.74 -1.42 -31.83
N THR A 776 6.24 -0.34 -31.22
CA THR A 776 7.16 0.59 -31.88
C THR A 776 8.54 -0.06 -32.10
N PRO A 777 9.39 0.47 -33.00
CA PRO A 777 10.78 0.01 -33.10
C PRO A 777 11.53 0.09 -31.77
N HIS A 778 11.30 1.15 -30.99
CA HIS A 778 11.90 1.33 -29.66
C HIS A 778 11.50 0.21 -28.67
N HIS A 779 10.21 -0.12 -28.63
CA HIS A 779 9.70 -1.22 -27.80
C HIS A 779 10.25 -2.59 -28.27
N THR A 780 10.28 -2.81 -29.58
CA THR A 780 10.76 -4.07 -30.18
C THR A 780 12.24 -4.33 -29.87
N TYR A 781 13.11 -3.34 -30.08
CA TYR A 781 14.51 -3.43 -29.66
C TYR A 781 14.65 -3.50 -28.13
N GLY A 782 13.78 -2.82 -27.39
CA GLY A 782 13.73 -2.85 -25.92
C GLY A 782 13.56 -4.26 -25.36
N ILE A 783 12.62 -5.05 -25.88
CA ILE A 783 12.42 -6.46 -25.48
C ILE A 783 13.67 -7.30 -25.77
N VAL A 784 14.26 -7.17 -26.97
CA VAL A 784 15.48 -7.91 -27.35
C VAL A 784 16.65 -7.56 -26.42
N ILE A 785 16.85 -6.28 -26.09
CA ILE A 785 17.83 -5.81 -25.12
C ILE A 785 17.59 -6.43 -23.74
N TYR A 786 16.34 -6.42 -23.28
CA TYR A 786 15.93 -6.95 -21.97
C TYR A 786 16.29 -8.43 -21.82
N SER A 787 15.96 -9.27 -22.82
CA SER A 787 16.35 -10.68 -22.83
C SER A 787 17.87 -10.89 -22.91
N LEU A 788 18.58 -10.09 -23.71
CA LEU A 788 20.03 -10.20 -23.88
C LEU A 788 20.83 -9.81 -22.62
N VAL A 789 20.30 -8.93 -21.76
CA VAL A 789 20.92 -8.61 -20.45
C VAL A 789 20.99 -9.86 -19.57
N PHE A 790 19.94 -10.68 -19.50
CA PHE A 790 19.96 -11.91 -18.70
C PHE A 790 20.97 -12.94 -19.24
N VAL A 791 21.06 -13.09 -20.56
CA VAL A 791 22.08 -13.93 -21.20
C VAL A 791 23.49 -13.42 -20.87
N GLN A 792 23.71 -12.11 -20.88
CA GLN A 792 24.99 -11.49 -20.51
C GLN A 792 25.37 -11.68 -19.03
N LEU A 793 24.43 -11.52 -18.10
CA LEU A 793 24.67 -11.76 -16.68
C LEU A 793 25.00 -13.25 -16.42
N GLY A 794 24.27 -14.17 -17.04
CA GLY A 794 24.54 -15.60 -16.98
C GLY A 794 25.94 -15.97 -17.52
N LEU A 795 26.32 -15.44 -18.69
CA LEU A 795 27.66 -15.62 -19.25
C LEU A 795 28.76 -15.00 -18.38
N GLY A 796 28.50 -13.87 -17.73
CA GLY A 796 29.41 -13.23 -16.77
C GLY A 796 29.65 -14.10 -15.53
N LEU A 797 28.58 -14.63 -14.92
CA LEU A 797 28.65 -15.55 -13.78
C LEU A 797 29.34 -16.89 -14.16
N LEU A 798 29.03 -17.45 -15.32
CA LEU A 798 29.73 -18.63 -15.84
C LEU A 798 31.22 -18.34 -16.08
N THR A 799 31.57 -17.13 -16.51
CA THR A 799 32.97 -16.70 -16.67
C THR A 799 33.71 -16.62 -15.33
N THR A 800 33.08 -16.11 -14.27
CA THR A 800 33.69 -16.07 -12.93
C THR A 800 33.81 -17.47 -12.32
N TRP A 801 32.81 -18.33 -12.49
CA TRP A 801 32.88 -19.74 -12.09
C TRP A 801 34.02 -20.49 -12.82
N CYS A 802 34.17 -20.27 -14.14
CA CYS A 802 35.28 -20.79 -14.93
C CYS A 802 36.66 -20.35 -14.42
N LEU A 803 36.79 -19.09 -13.97
CA LEU A 803 38.03 -18.55 -13.42
C LEU A 803 38.42 -19.20 -12.07
N ALA A 804 37.44 -19.57 -11.25
CA ALA A 804 37.67 -20.30 -10.00
C ALA A 804 37.93 -21.80 -10.23
N SER A 805 37.24 -22.42 -11.20
CA SER A 805 37.12 -23.89 -11.29
C SER A 805 38.15 -24.58 -12.19
N VAL A 806 38.81 -23.85 -13.11
CA VAL A 806 39.60 -24.43 -14.21
C VAL A 806 41.08 -24.01 -14.16
N GLU A 807 41.96 -24.93 -14.56
CA GLU A 807 43.43 -24.82 -14.43
C GLU A 807 44.09 -23.92 -15.49
N SER A 808 43.43 -23.73 -16.63
CA SER A 808 43.84 -22.80 -17.67
C SER A 808 42.62 -22.26 -18.42
N VAL A 809 42.35 -20.97 -18.29
CA VAL A 809 41.17 -20.34 -18.94
C VAL A 809 41.37 -20.03 -20.43
N ASN A 810 42.50 -20.45 -21.02
CA ASN A 810 42.85 -20.19 -22.41
C ASN A 810 42.50 -21.36 -23.36
N ARG A 811 42.16 -22.54 -22.82
CA ARG A 811 41.75 -23.74 -23.58
C ARG A 811 40.31 -24.15 -23.23
N GLY A 812 39.67 -24.90 -24.13
CA GLY A 812 38.35 -25.50 -23.89
C GLY A 812 37.19 -24.51 -23.65
N LEU A 813 36.17 -24.99 -22.95
CA LEU A 813 34.86 -24.33 -22.75
C LEU A 813 34.97 -22.90 -22.20
N CYS A 814 35.86 -22.64 -21.25
CA CYS A 814 36.00 -21.31 -20.65
C CYS A 814 36.57 -20.25 -21.61
N SER A 815 37.35 -20.66 -22.62
CA SER A 815 37.81 -19.78 -23.71
C SER A 815 36.66 -19.43 -24.66
N PHE A 816 35.74 -20.37 -24.90
CA PHE A 816 34.52 -20.17 -25.69
C PHE A 816 33.51 -19.25 -25.00
N ILE A 817 33.22 -19.48 -23.70
CA ILE A 817 32.32 -18.62 -22.90
C ILE A 817 32.81 -17.17 -22.89
N LYS A 818 34.11 -16.92 -22.67
CA LYS A 818 34.70 -15.57 -22.73
C LYS A 818 34.49 -14.87 -24.09
N LYS A 819 34.63 -15.60 -25.20
CA LYS A 819 34.43 -15.05 -26.56
C LYS A 819 32.96 -14.70 -26.81
N ILE A 820 32.03 -15.55 -26.39
CA ILE A 820 30.58 -15.29 -26.52
C ILE A 820 30.14 -14.12 -25.63
N HIS A 821 30.62 -14.06 -24.38
CA HIS A 821 30.36 -12.94 -23.47
C HIS A 821 30.79 -11.60 -24.10
N LEU A 822 32.01 -11.53 -24.65
CA LEU A 822 32.51 -10.34 -25.36
C LEU A 822 31.68 -9.98 -26.61
N LEU A 823 31.35 -10.96 -27.45
CA LEU A 823 30.63 -10.75 -28.70
C LEU A 823 29.20 -10.21 -28.45
N PHE A 824 28.43 -10.89 -27.60
CA PHE A 824 27.08 -10.46 -27.26
C PHE A 824 27.09 -9.16 -26.44
N GLY A 825 28.13 -8.90 -25.65
CA GLY A 825 28.27 -7.64 -24.89
C GLY A 825 28.48 -6.43 -25.81
N PHE A 826 29.26 -6.60 -26.89
CA PHE A 826 29.40 -5.57 -27.92
C PHE A 826 28.07 -5.34 -28.66
N ALA A 827 27.41 -6.41 -29.13
CA ALA A 827 26.13 -6.31 -29.83
C ALA A 827 25.05 -5.64 -28.97
N LEU A 828 24.94 -6.02 -27.69
CA LEU A 828 24.01 -5.43 -26.73
C LEU A 828 24.27 -3.92 -26.56
N MET A 829 25.54 -3.50 -26.45
CA MET A 829 25.87 -2.08 -26.31
C MET A 829 25.51 -1.27 -27.57
N SER A 830 25.79 -1.80 -28.76
CA SER A 830 25.42 -1.13 -30.02
C SER A 830 23.90 -1.00 -30.20
N VAL A 831 23.15 -2.06 -29.93
CA VAL A 831 21.67 -2.05 -30.06
C VAL A 831 21.04 -1.14 -29.00
N SER A 832 21.53 -1.14 -27.75
CA SER A 832 21.04 -0.25 -26.70
C SER A 832 21.31 1.23 -26.97
N GLY A 833 22.48 1.58 -27.50
CA GLY A 833 22.78 2.97 -27.89
C GLY A 833 21.86 3.48 -29.00
N TYR A 834 21.56 2.65 -30.00
CA TYR A 834 20.55 2.97 -31.02
C TYR A 834 19.13 3.03 -30.42
N ASN A 835 18.80 2.14 -29.48
CA ASN A 835 17.48 2.15 -28.86
C ASN A 835 17.21 3.39 -28.00
N ILE A 836 18.23 3.97 -27.38
CA ILE A 836 18.12 5.27 -26.68
C ILE A 836 17.86 6.41 -27.67
N TYR A 837 18.51 6.40 -28.83
CA TYR A 837 18.22 7.38 -29.89
C TYR A 837 16.73 7.33 -30.29
N LEU A 838 16.18 6.12 -30.49
CA LEU A 838 14.75 5.91 -30.75
C LEU A 838 13.85 6.31 -29.57
N GLY A 839 14.30 6.13 -28.32
CA GLY A 839 13.57 6.56 -27.13
C GLY A 839 13.49 8.09 -26.98
N ILE A 840 14.58 8.81 -27.29
CA ILE A 840 14.59 10.28 -27.33
C ILE A 840 13.67 10.79 -28.46
N GLU A 841 13.65 10.11 -29.60
CA GLU A 841 12.71 10.37 -30.70
C GLU A 841 11.25 10.14 -30.30
N LEU A 842 10.95 9.10 -29.52
CA LEU A 842 9.59 8.80 -29.04
C LEU A 842 9.10 9.80 -27.97
N PHE A 843 10.00 10.38 -27.18
CA PHE A 843 9.64 11.16 -25.99
C PHE A 843 9.51 12.68 -26.22
N GLY A 844 10.15 13.24 -27.26
CA GLY A 844 10.29 14.70 -27.40
C GLY A 844 9.93 15.29 -28.77
N GLU A 845 8.97 16.19 -28.78
CA GLU A 845 8.86 17.22 -29.84
C GLU A 845 9.98 18.26 -29.65
N ASP A 846 11.17 17.91 -30.14
CA ASP A 846 12.35 18.77 -30.21
C ASP A 846 12.57 19.20 -31.68
N PRO A 847 11.97 20.32 -32.13
CA PRO A 847 12.01 20.74 -33.54
C PRO A 847 13.43 21.07 -34.04
N ASN A 848 14.40 21.21 -33.13
CA ASN A 848 15.80 21.49 -33.46
C ASN A 848 16.72 20.27 -33.32
N TYR A 849 16.18 19.10 -32.92
CA TYR A 849 16.91 17.86 -32.63
C TYR A 849 18.00 18.01 -31.56
N THR A 850 17.85 19.00 -30.68
CA THR A 850 18.76 19.42 -29.61
C THR A 850 19.24 18.26 -28.74
N TRP A 851 18.32 17.48 -28.17
CA TRP A 851 18.64 16.35 -27.28
C TRP A 851 19.31 15.20 -28.02
N ARG A 852 18.96 14.97 -29.29
CA ARG A 852 19.65 13.97 -30.13
C ARG A 852 21.10 14.39 -30.40
N ARG A 853 21.34 15.68 -30.66
CA ARG A 853 22.70 16.24 -30.85
C ARG A 853 23.53 16.15 -29.58
N ILE A 854 22.95 16.47 -28.42
CA ILE A 854 23.60 16.31 -27.10
C ILE A 854 23.96 14.84 -26.86
N TYR A 855 23.03 13.91 -27.09
CA TYR A 855 23.27 12.48 -26.91
C TYR A 855 24.35 11.93 -27.86
N LEU A 856 24.33 12.30 -29.14
CA LEU A 856 25.37 11.93 -30.10
C LEU A 856 26.73 12.54 -29.76
N GLY A 857 26.77 13.76 -29.22
CA GLY A 857 27.99 14.37 -28.68
C GLY A 857 28.55 13.60 -27.48
N TRP A 858 27.69 13.15 -26.57
CA TRP A 858 28.07 12.31 -25.42
C TRP A 858 28.59 10.93 -25.85
N LEU A 859 27.92 10.27 -26.80
CA LEU A 859 28.44 9.03 -27.41
C LEU A 859 29.79 9.25 -28.10
N GLY A 860 29.95 10.35 -28.83
CA GLY A 860 31.23 10.74 -29.44
C GLY A 860 32.34 10.93 -28.41
N PHE A 861 32.04 11.58 -27.29
CA PHE A 861 32.98 11.75 -26.17
C PHE A 861 33.38 10.41 -25.53
N ILE A 862 32.44 9.48 -25.32
CA ILE A 862 32.75 8.12 -24.84
C ILE A 862 33.61 7.38 -25.84
N LEU A 863 33.29 7.44 -27.14
CA LEU A 863 34.08 6.81 -28.19
C LEU A 863 35.50 7.40 -28.26
N ILE A 864 35.66 8.70 -28.03
CA ILE A 864 36.97 9.37 -27.92
C ILE A 864 37.73 8.90 -26.67
N ILE A 865 37.08 8.76 -25.50
CA ILE A 865 37.71 8.17 -24.31
C ILE A 865 38.18 6.74 -24.58
N PHE A 866 37.32 5.91 -25.18
CA PHE A 866 37.68 4.53 -25.51
C PHE A 866 38.77 4.46 -26.57
N LEU A 867 38.78 5.35 -27.57
CA LEU A 867 39.82 5.44 -28.59
C LEU A 867 41.16 5.92 -28.02
N ILE A 868 41.17 6.98 -27.21
CA ILE A 868 42.38 7.48 -26.54
C ILE A 868 42.92 6.43 -25.58
N SER A 869 42.07 5.73 -24.83
CA SER A 869 42.51 4.67 -23.92
C SER A 869 42.92 3.38 -24.65
N GLU A 870 42.32 3.03 -25.79
CA GLU A 870 42.81 1.92 -26.64
C GLU A 870 44.13 2.29 -27.33
N ILE A 871 44.30 3.52 -27.80
CA ILE A 871 45.57 4.03 -28.34
C ILE A 871 46.63 4.05 -27.24
N ARG A 872 46.33 4.56 -26.03
CA ARG A 872 47.23 4.53 -24.88
C ARG A 872 47.56 3.11 -24.45
N HIS A 873 46.58 2.20 -24.46
CA HIS A 873 46.75 0.79 -24.13
C HIS A 873 47.56 0.04 -25.19
N ASN A 874 47.48 0.42 -26.46
CA ASN A 874 48.31 -0.14 -27.53
C ASN A 874 49.72 0.48 -27.55
N ILE A 875 49.88 1.78 -27.26
CA ILE A 875 51.19 2.43 -27.15
C ILE A 875 51.96 1.90 -25.92
N SER A 876 51.31 1.74 -24.76
CA SER A 876 51.94 1.08 -23.60
C SER A 876 51.97 -0.46 -23.72
N GLY A 877 51.10 -1.04 -24.54
CA GLY A 877 50.89 -2.48 -24.69
C GLY A 877 51.42 -3.07 -26.00
N TYR A 878 52.27 -2.37 -26.76
CA TYR A 878 52.94 -2.93 -27.95
C TYR A 878 53.97 -4.04 -27.63
N LYS A 879 54.00 -4.48 -26.36
CA LYS A 879 54.69 -5.68 -25.84
C LYS A 879 53.74 -6.81 -25.39
N PHE A 880 52.41 -6.68 -25.58
CA PHE A 880 51.42 -7.58 -24.95
C PHE A 880 50.82 -8.66 -25.87
N ILE A 881 50.85 -8.49 -27.21
CA ILE A 881 50.18 -9.42 -28.16
C ILE A 881 51.11 -9.94 -29.29
N ARG A 882 52.33 -9.40 -29.43
CA ARG A 882 53.44 -10.12 -30.07
C ARG A 882 54.46 -10.49 -28.99
N PRO A 883 55.14 -11.65 -29.08
CA PRO A 883 56.35 -11.90 -28.32
C PRO A 883 57.47 -11.00 -28.87
N SER A 884 57.50 -9.74 -28.42
CA SER A 884 58.66 -8.88 -28.60
C SER A 884 59.84 -9.53 -27.90
N SER A 885 60.94 -9.77 -28.61
CA SER A 885 62.07 -10.62 -28.19
C SER A 885 62.97 -10.01 -27.10
N GLU A 886 62.40 -9.21 -26.19
CA GLU A 886 62.97 -8.92 -24.87
C GLU A 886 62.76 -10.14 -23.94
N ALA A 887 63.25 -11.30 -24.37
CA ALA A 887 63.46 -12.42 -23.46
C ALA A 887 64.62 -12.04 -22.54
N GLY A 888 64.35 -11.91 -21.24
CA GLY A 888 65.35 -11.71 -20.19
C GLY A 888 66.16 -10.41 -20.28
N ASN A 889 65.63 -9.32 -19.71
CA ASN A 889 66.53 -8.41 -19.00
C ASN A 889 66.74 -9.00 -17.59
N SER A 890 67.89 -9.65 -17.38
CA SER A 890 68.29 -10.30 -16.12
C SER A 890 68.35 -9.37 -14.92
N ASN A 891 68.25 -8.05 -15.12
CA ASN A 891 68.43 -7.03 -14.10
C ASN A 891 67.09 -6.44 -13.60
N GLN A 892 65.94 -6.97 -14.04
CA GLN A 892 64.61 -6.58 -13.54
C GLN A 892 64.18 -7.39 -12.31
N CYS A 893 65.00 -7.35 -11.26
CA CYS A 893 64.67 -7.96 -9.98
C CYS A 893 63.44 -7.29 -9.35
N ILE A 894 62.55 -8.05 -8.70
CA ILE A 894 61.44 -7.57 -7.87
C ILE A 894 61.94 -6.55 -6.85
N ARG A 895 63.13 -6.78 -6.29
CA ARG A 895 63.80 -5.86 -5.35
C ARG A 895 63.98 -4.43 -5.87
N SER A 896 64.09 -4.23 -7.19
CA SER A 896 64.24 -2.90 -7.79
C SER A 896 62.95 -2.05 -7.77
N TYR A 897 61.81 -2.68 -7.45
CA TYR A 897 60.50 -2.04 -7.33
C TYR A 897 60.03 -1.89 -5.87
N ILE A 898 60.74 -2.47 -4.90
CA ILE A 898 60.45 -2.34 -3.46
C ILE A 898 61.28 -1.19 -2.87
N HIS A 899 60.61 -0.20 -2.29
CA HIS A 899 61.24 0.95 -1.65
C HIS A 899 62.09 0.51 -0.43
N ASP A 900 63.30 1.05 -0.27
CA ASP A 900 64.28 0.54 0.70
C ASP A 900 63.76 0.57 2.15
N ALA A 901 63.13 1.67 2.57
CA ALA A 901 62.48 1.81 3.88
C ALA A 901 61.26 0.88 4.15
N VAL A 902 60.89 0.04 3.17
CA VAL A 902 59.97 -1.11 3.33
C VAL A 902 60.79 -2.41 3.38
N PHE A 903 61.75 -2.58 2.47
CA PHE A 903 62.62 -3.76 2.42
C PHE A 903 63.41 -3.99 3.72
N GLU A 904 63.94 -2.92 4.33
CA GLU A 904 64.66 -2.98 5.62
C GLU A 904 63.78 -3.39 6.82
N LYS A 905 62.44 -3.44 6.65
CA LYS A 905 61.49 -3.86 7.67
C LYS A 905 60.95 -5.28 7.45
N LEU A 906 61.41 -5.97 6.41
CA LEU A 906 60.97 -7.33 6.13
C LEU A 906 61.58 -8.32 7.13
N LEU A 907 60.76 -9.26 7.60
CA LEU A 907 61.19 -10.34 8.48
C LEU A 907 61.94 -11.40 7.68
N ILE A 908 63.12 -11.79 8.15
CA ILE A 908 63.83 -12.97 7.65
C ILE A 908 63.04 -14.20 8.11
N LEU A 909 62.64 -15.07 7.18
CA LEU A 909 61.87 -16.29 7.43
C LEU A 909 62.63 -17.51 6.91
N GLY A 910 62.65 -18.60 7.69
CA GLY A 910 63.13 -19.89 7.21
C GLY A 910 62.08 -20.64 6.40
N TRP A 911 62.51 -21.56 5.53
CA TRP A 911 61.59 -22.46 4.81
C TRP A 911 60.68 -23.25 5.75
N ASP A 912 61.15 -23.62 6.94
CA ASP A 912 60.32 -24.26 7.98
C ASP A 912 59.20 -23.35 8.51
N ASP A 913 59.41 -22.04 8.59
CA ASP A 913 58.39 -21.09 9.03
C ASP A 913 57.36 -20.84 7.91
N ILE A 914 57.81 -20.82 6.66
CA ILE A 914 56.95 -20.78 5.47
C ILE A 914 56.08 -22.05 5.44
N ASN A 915 56.68 -23.23 5.58
CA ASN A 915 55.98 -24.52 5.59
C ASN A 915 54.95 -24.61 6.73
N LYS A 916 55.30 -24.20 7.96
CA LYS A 916 54.36 -24.14 9.10
C LYS A 916 53.18 -23.19 8.83
N ARG A 917 53.44 -22.02 8.24
CA ARG A 917 52.40 -21.04 7.88
C ARG A 917 51.49 -21.57 6.77
N VAL A 918 52.04 -22.23 5.75
CA VAL A 918 51.28 -22.86 4.66
C VAL A 918 50.41 -24.02 5.19
N ALA A 919 50.95 -24.88 6.05
CA ALA A 919 50.18 -25.92 6.74
C ALA A 919 49.06 -25.32 7.63
N GLY A 920 49.26 -24.14 8.19
CA GLY A 920 48.25 -23.32 8.86
C GLY A 920 47.31 -22.52 7.94
N GLY A 921 47.32 -22.78 6.63
CA GLY A 921 46.40 -22.15 5.66
C GLY A 921 46.85 -20.79 5.09
N ALA A 922 48.12 -20.41 5.20
CA ALA A 922 48.67 -19.24 4.52
C ALA A 922 48.96 -19.54 3.03
N SER A 923 48.67 -18.59 2.15
CA SER A 923 48.87 -18.73 0.70
C SER A 923 50.19 -18.07 0.28
N LEU A 924 51.31 -18.60 0.79
CA LEU A 924 52.65 -18.04 0.57
C LEU A 924 53.34 -18.64 -0.66
N VAL A 925 54.09 -17.82 -1.39
CA VAL A 925 55.04 -18.24 -2.45
C VAL A 925 56.36 -17.51 -2.28
N VAL A 926 57.45 -18.09 -2.80
CA VAL A 926 58.78 -17.45 -2.81
C VAL A 926 59.17 -17.02 -4.23
N ALA A 927 59.65 -15.79 -4.39
CA ALA A 927 60.24 -15.30 -5.64
C ALA A 927 61.45 -14.39 -5.34
N GLU A 928 62.60 -14.65 -5.96
CA GLU A 928 63.88 -13.96 -5.72
C GLU A 928 64.29 -13.89 -4.23
N GLY A 929 63.94 -14.93 -3.44
CA GLY A 929 64.21 -14.97 -2.00
C GLY A 929 63.27 -14.12 -1.13
N LEU A 930 62.26 -13.48 -1.72
CA LEU A 930 61.19 -12.76 -1.02
C LEU A 930 59.92 -13.61 -0.92
N VAL A 931 59.16 -13.44 0.17
CA VAL A 931 57.95 -14.21 0.48
C VAL A 931 56.71 -13.36 0.28
N PHE A 932 55.76 -13.81 -0.55
CA PHE A 932 54.56 -13.07 -0.93
C PHE A 932 53.27 -13.81 -0.53
N ASP A 933 52.29 -13.11 0.07
CA ASP A 933 50.94 -13.66 0.32
C ASP A 933 50.02 -13.43 -0.90
N ILE A 934 49.82 -14.49 -1.67
CA ILE A 934 48.97 -14.48 -2.87
C ILE A 934 47.49 -14.79 -2.55
N ARG A 935 47.07 -14.84 -1.28
CA ARG A 935 45.66 -15.13 -0.91
C ARG A 935 44.67 -14.21 -1.58
N LYS A 936 44.96 -12.91 -1.66
CA LYS A 936 44.13 -11.89 -2.35
C LYS A 936 44.06 -12.07 -3.88
N TRP A 937 44.87 -12.97 -4.45
CA TRP A 937 45.06 -13.11 -5.89
C TRP A 937 44.41 -14.33 -6.52
N ILE A 938 44.25 -15.40 -5.76
CA ILE A 938 43.74 -16.70 -6.24
C ILE A 938 42.47 -16.52 -7.10
N ASP A 939 41.48 -15.79 -6.60
CA ASP A 939 40.21 -15.57 -7.30
C ASP A 939 40.27 -14.51 -8.41
N VAL A 940 41.21 -13.56 -8.34
CA VAL A 940 41.35 -12.47 -9.32
C VAL A 940 42.39 -12.74 -10.42
N HIS A 941 43.13 -13.83 -10.33
CA HIS A 941 44.09 -14.29 -11.34
C HIS A 941 43.42 -14.48 -12.72
N PRO A 942 44.07 -14.10 -13.84
CA PRO A 942 43.52 -14.31 -15.19
C PRO A 942 43.75 -15.73 -15.74
N GLY A 943 44.76 -16.46 -15.25
CA GLY A 943 45.12 -17.81 -15.70
C GLY A 943 44.22 -18.92 -15.13
N GLY A 944 43.58 -18.67 -13.98
CA GLY A 944 42.80 -19.63 -13.20
C GLY A 944 43.23 -19.63 -11.74
N ALA A 945 42.31 -19.91 -10.81
CA ALA A 945 42.61 -19.98 -9.38
C ALA A 945 43.47 -21.20 -9.01
N LYS A 946 43.14 -22.37 -9.58
CA LYS A 946 43.89 -23.62 -9.42
C LYS A 946 45.36 -23.52 -9.83
N THR A 947 45.68 -22.64 -10.79
CA THR A 947 47.06 -22.39 -11.23
C THR A 947 47.90 -21.79 -10.10
N LEU A 948 47.36 -20.83 -9.34
CA LEU A 948 48.03 -20.24 -8.18
C LEU A 948 48.00 -21.14 -6.95
N GLN A 949 46.92 -21.90 -6.75
CA GLN A 949 46.82 -22.86 -5.63
C GLN A 949 47.88 -23.97 -5.69
N ARG A 950 48.32 -24.38 -6.90
CA ARG A 950 49.36 -25.40 -7.09
C ARG A 950 50.77 -24.99 -6.68
N VAL A 951 51.07 -23.69 -6.60
CA VAL A 951 52.41 -23.17 -6.28
C VAL A 951 52.53 -22.61 -4.85
N ILE A 952 51.48 -22.77 -4.03
CA ILE A 952 51.55 -22.39 -2.61
C ILE A 952 52.59 -23.27 -1.90
N GLY A 953 53.59 -22.63 -1.28
CA GLY A 953 54.70 -23.29 -0.59
C GLY A 953 55.92 -23.60 -1.47
N THR A 954 55.93 -23.26 -2.76
CA THR A 954 57.08 -23.47 -3.65
C THR A 954 57.83 -22.18 -3.98
N ASP A 955 59.06 -22.31 -4.49
CA ASP A 955 59.81 -21.20 -5.10
C ASP A 955 59.42 -21.09 -6.59
N ILE A 956 58.78 -19.98 -6.95
CA ILE A 956 58.29 -19.72 -8.31
C ILE A 956 59.27 -18.88 -9.15
N THR A 957 60.47 -18.58 -8.65
CA THR A 957 61.44 -17.69 -9.35
C THR A 957 61.73 -18.15 -10.78
N ASN A 958 61.94 -19.46 -10.98
CA ASN A 958 62.27 -20.02 -12.29
C ASN A 958 61.08 -20.03 -13.26
N ASP A 959 59.85 -20.24 -12.76
CA ASP A 959 58.64 -20.20 -13.57
C ASP A 959 58.22 -18.77 -13.94
N PHE A 960 58.45 -17.81 -13.02
CA PHE A 960 58.13 -16.39 -13.23
C PHE A 960 59.09 -15.72 -14.23
N TYR A 961 60.41 -15.98 -14.13
CA TYR A 961 61.43 -15.29 -14.91
C TYR A 961 61.93 -16.02 -16.17
N PHE A 962 61.69 -17.32 -16.29
CA PHE A 962 62.10 -18.17 -17.42
C PHE A 962 63.58 -17.99 -17.87
N LYS A 963 64.51 -18.65 -17.16
CA LYS A 963 65.86 -18.89 -17.68
C LYS A 963 65.90 -20.19 -18.48
N GLU A 964 66.09 -20.07 -19.80
CA GLU A 964 66.38 -21.22 -20.67
C GLU A 964 67.87 -21.58 -20.53
N ASP A 965 68.19 -22.49 -19.61
CA ASP A 965 69.55 -22.71 -19.14
C ASP A 965 70.40 -23.57 -20.12
N LYS A 966 70.70 -22.99 -21.28
CA LYS A 966 71.59 -23.54 -22.33
C LYS A 966 73.06 -23.52 -21.88
N GLY A 967 73.42 -24.34 -20.88
CA GLY A 967 74.82 -24.53 -20.50
C GLY A 967 75.10 -25.25 -19.18
N SER A 968 74.13 -25.41 -18.27
CA SER A 968 74.34 -26.02 -16.95
C SER A 968 74.30 -27.57 -16.99
N SER A 969 75.22 -28.16 -17.74
CA SER A 969 75.36 -29.62 -17.82
C SER A 969 75.80 -30.23 -16.48
N ARG A 970 74.92 -31.06 -15.90
CA ARG A 970 75.20 -32.17 -14.96
C ARG A 970 76.23 -31.91 -13.84
N LEU A 971 75.73 -31.68 -12.62
CA LEU A 971 76.43 -32.02 -11.38
C LEU A 971 75.45 -32.67 -10.38
N ALA A 972 75.75 -33.80 -9.71
CA ALA A 972 76.82 -34.77 -9.96
C ALA A 972 76.48 -36.13 -9.32
N ILE A 973 75.99 -37.10 -10.10
CA ILE A 973 76.09 -38.54 -9.81
C ILE A 973 76.27 -39.27 -11.15
N ASP A 974 77.50 -39.45 -11.59
CA ASP A 974 77.86 -40.25 -12.78
C ASP A 974 79.26 -40.90 -12.64
N ASP A 975 79.76 -40.98 -11.40
CA ASP A 975 81.13 -41.43 -11.05
C ASP A 975 81.14 -42.35 -9.82
N PHE A 976 80.07 -43.13 -9.63
CA PHE A 976 80.01 -44.19 -8.60
C PHE A 976 79.20 -45.44 -9.02
N GLN A 977 78.87 -45.60 -10.31
CA GLN A 977 78.16 -46.78 -10.83
C GLN A 977 78.88 -47.50 -11.99
N GLN A 978 80.20 -47.33 -12.11
CA GLN A 978 81.03 -48.22 -12.93
C GLN A 978 81.74 -49.33 -12.12
N ASN A 979 81.39 -49.47 -10.84
CA ASN A 979 81.71 -50.64 -10.01
C ASN A 979 80.46 -51.05 -9.20
N ILE A 980 80.37 -52.35 -8.88
CA ILE A 980 79.29 -52.95 -8.06
C ILE A 980 77.88 -52.90 -8.68
N ILE A 981 77.76 -53.35 -9.94
CA ILE A 981 76.71 -54.34 -10.29
C ILE A 981 77.39 -55.55 -10.95
N LEU A 982 78.09 -56.32 -10.11
CA LEU A 982 78.08 -57.79 -10.21
C LEU A 982 77.29 -58.24 -8.97
N GLY A 983 76.11 -58.83 -9.17
CA GLY A 983 75.18 -59.10 -8.06
C GLY A 983 73.71 -59.04 -8.45
N PHE A 984 73.30 -59.87 -9.43
CA PHE A 984 71.99 -60.52 -9.33
C PHE A 984 72.02 -61.45 -8.09
N ASP A 985 70.93 -61.84 -7.44
CA ASP A 985 69.56 -62.02 -7.94
C ASP A 985 68.52 -62.02 -6.79
N SER A 986 67.23 -62.24 -7.11
CA SER A 986 66.09 -62.52 -6.20
C SER A 986 65.65 -61.37 -5.26
N VAL A 987 64.38 -60.96 -5.09
CA VAL A 987 63.04 -61.59 -5.03
C VAL A 987 62.55 -61.85 -3.59
N ASN A 988 61.57 -61.03 -3.18
CA ASN A 988 60.47 -61.26 -2.23
C ASN A 988 60.61 -61.20 -0.68
N GLN A 989 59.51 -60.69 -0.10
CA GLN A 989 58.83 -61.04 1.17
C GLN A 989 59.29 -60.47 2.54
N TYR A 990 58.27 -59.96 3.27
CA TYR A 990 57.93 -60.11 4.72
C TYR A 990 58.98 -59.84 5.84
N GLU A 991 58.64 -59.41 7.06
CA GLU A 991 57.46 -58.74 7.67
C GLU A 991 57.85 -58.22 9.08
N HIS A 992 56.93 -57.51 9.76
CA HIS A 992 56.74 -57.42 11.22
C HIS A 992 57.68 -56.59 12.15
N LYS A 993 57.00 -55.69 12.89
CA LYS A 993 57.04 -55.45 14.35
C LYS A 993 58.06 -54.52 15.04
N ASP A 994 57.52 -53.35 15.40
CA ASP A 994 57.32 -52.81 16.76
C ASP A 994 58.49 -52.46 17.73
N ASP A 995 58.40 -51.21 18.23
CA ASP A 995 58.59 -50.72 19.62
C ASP A 995 59.88 -50.04 20.20
N GLU A 996 59.57 -48.90 20.84
CA GLU A 996 60.11 -48.20 22.04
C GLU A 996 61.50 -47.49 22.18
N VAL A 997 61.39 -46.15 22.38
CA VAL A 997 61.99 -45.32 23.50
C VAL A 997 63.49 -44.93 23.45
N ALA A 998 63.88 -43.90 24.24
CA ALA A 998 65.11 -43.09 24.14
C ALA A 998 65.73 -42.71 25.52
N LEU A 999 66.90 -42.00 25.57
CA LEU A 999 67.24 -40.87 26.50
C LEU A 999 68.77 -40.50 26.63
N THR A 1000 69.08 -39.20 26.87
CA THR A 1000 70.22 -38.60 27.68
C THR A 1000 71.73 -38.76 27.29
N GLN A 1001 72.73 -37.94 27.72
CA GLN A 1001 72.87 -36.47 28.00
C GLN A 1001 74.35 -36.04 28.36
N ILE A 1002 74.63 -34.72 28.53
CA ILE A 1002 75.58 -34.06 29.49
C ILE A 1002 77.11 -33.77 29.17
N ASN A 1003 77.45 -32.46 29.09
CA ASN A 1003 78.60 -31.67 29.69
C ASN A 1003 80.11 -32.07 29.51
N LYS A 1004 81.15 -31.25 29.76
CA LYS A 1004 81.31 -29.83 30.22
C LYS A 1004 82.57 -29.12 29.62
N LYS A 1005 82.97 -27.95 30.15
CA LYS A 1005 83.58 -26.83 29.41
C LYS A 1005 84.79 -26.17 30.09
N SER A 1006 85.64 -25.50 29.29
CA SER A 1006 86.66 -24.52 29.72
C SER A 1006 86.68 -23.27 28.81
N GLU A 1007 87.69 -22.40 28.96
CA GLU A 1007 87.84 -21.04 28.37
C GLU A 1007 89.37 -20.76 28.18
N ARG A 1008 89.93 -19.90 27.30
CA ARG A 1008 89.78 -18.43 27.11
C ARG A 1008 90.27 -17.97 25.70
N ILE A 1009 90.82 -16.76 25.54
CA ILE A 1009 90.23 -15.51 24.97
C ILE A 1009 91.38 -14.71 24.27
N PRO A 1010 91.18 -13.81 23.26
CA PRO A 1010 89.99 -12.99 23.00
C PRO A 1010 89.39 -12.96 21.56
N LYS A 1011 88.07 -12.73 21.56
CA LYS A 1011 87.17 -12.01 20.61
C LYS A 1011 87.71 -11.60 19.22
N GLN A 1012 87.03 -11.87 18.09
CA GLN A 1012 85.68 -12.47 17.97
C GLN A 1012 85.50 -13.29 16.68
N GLU A 1013 85.73 -14.60 16.82
CA GLU A 1013 85.26 -15.74 16.01
C GLU A 1013 85.69 -15.88 14.54
N LYS A 1014 85.71 -17.15 14.09
CA LYS A 1014 86.53 -17.64 12.99
C LYS A 1014 85.88 -18.84 12.29
N GLU A 1015 86.03 -18.88 10.98
CA GLU A 1015 86.13 -20.07 10.10
C GLU A 1015 85.30 -21.35 10.35
N LYS A 1016 84.40 -21.61 9.38
CA LYS A 1016 84.31 -22.83 8.55
C LYS A 1016 84.11 -24.22 9.19
N SER A 1017 83.03 -24.85 8.69
CA SER A 1017 82.96 -26.22 8.11
C SER A 1017 82.36 -27.38 8.93
N LEU A 1018 81.93 -28.38 8.14
CA LEU A 1018 81.39 -29.71 8.46
C LEU A 1018 79.92 -29.82 8.89
N LEU A 1019 79.31 -30.93 8.43
CA LEU A 1019 77.92 -31.38 8.59
C LEU A 1019 76.88 -30.43 7.95
N SER A 1020 76.19 -30.76 6.85
CA SER A 1020 75.65 -32.06 6.36
C SER A 1020 74.61 -32.68 7.30
N ASN A 1021 73.42 -32.06 7.35
CA ASN A 1021 72.16 -32.75 7.62
C ASN A 1021 71.02 -32.01 6.92
N THR A 1022 70.77 -32.35 5.66
CA THR A 1022 69.60 -31.87 4.91
C THR A 1022 68.35 -32.57 5.43
N SER A 1023 67.64 -31.94 6.37
CA SER A 1023 66.23 -32.24 6.58
C SER A 1023 65.51 -32.05 5.25
N ILE A 1024 64.81 -33.09 4.77
CA ILE A 1024 64.00 -32.98 3.57
C ILE A 1024 62.73 -32.22 3.98
N SER A 1025 62.77 -30.89 3.86
CA SER A 1025 61.63 -30.02 4.13
C SER A 1025 60.40 -30.47 3.33
N MET A 1026 59.19 -30.18 3.81
CA MET A 1026 57.99 -30.57 3.08
C MET A 1026 57.89 -29.94 1.68
N ALA A 1027 58.54 -28.81 1.43
CA ALA A 1027 58.72 -28.27 0.08
C ALA A 1027 59.53 -29.24 -0.83
N ASN A 1028 60.68 -29.75 -0.36
CA ASN A 1028 61.45 -30.76 -1.10
C ASN A 1028 60.68 -32.09 -1.31
N VAL A 1029 59.75 -32.44 -0.42
CA VAL A 1029 58.86 -33.60 -0.61
C VAL A 1029 57.75 -33.27 -1.63
N ALA A 1030 57.14 -32.09 -1.54
CA ALA A 1030 56.13 -31.61 -2.47
C ALA A 1030 56.67 -31.46 -3.89
N ASP A 1031 57.89 -30.94 -4.06
CA ASP A 1031 58.55 -30.82 -5.36
C ASP A 1031 58.90 -32.18 -5.95
N ARG A 1032 59.34 -33.16 -5.14
CA ARG A 1032 59.53 -34.55 -5.57
C ARG A 1032 58.21 -35.25 -5.93
N LEU A 1033 57.12 -34.95 -5.22
CA LEU A 1033 55.78 -35.45 -5.55
C LEU A 1033 55.25 -34.82 -6.84
N ASN A 1034 55.37 -33.49 -7.00
CA ASN A 1034 54.98 -32.78 -8.20
C ASN A 1034 55.77 -33.26 -9.43
N ALA A 1035 57.10 -33.40 -9.32
CA ALA A 1035 57.96 -33.88 -10.40
C ALA A 1035 57.66 -35.33 -10.83
N ASN A 1036 57.27 -36.21 -9.91
CA ASN A 1036 56.95 -37.61 -10.24
C ASN A 1036 55.48 -37.82 -10.67
N THR A 1037 54.53 -37.08 -10.09
CA THR A 1037 53.08 -37.24 -10.36
C THR A 1037 52.68 -36.63 -11.70
N PHE A 1038 53.42 -35.63 -12.19
CA PHE A 1038 53.06 -34.85 -13.37
C PHE A 1038 54.03 -35.01 -14.56
N LYS A 1039 54.58 -36.21 -14.78
CA LYS A 1039 55.53 -36.51 -15.89
C LYS A 1039 55.06 -36.13 -17.30
N GLU A 1040 53.74 -36.00 -17.54
CA GLU A 1040 53.18 -35.58 -18.83
C GLU A 1040 52.55 -34.17 -18.82
N ALA A 1041 52.54 -33.47 -17.68
CA ALA A 1041 51.99 -32.11 -17.63
C ALA A 1041 53.04 -31.09 -18.11
N SER A 1042 52.80 -30.49 -19.28
CA SER A 1042 53.58 -29.34 -19.75
C SER A 1042 53.64 -28.24 -18.68
N ARG A 1043 54.84 -27.70 -18.39
CA ARG A 1043 55.08 -26.69 -17.35
C ARG A 1043 53.97 -25.64 -17.29
N LEU A 1044 53.36 -25.51 -16.12
CA LEU A 1044 52.19 -24.65 -15.92
C LEU A 1044 52.58 -23.18 -16.09
N ALA A 1045 51.98 -22.53 -17.10
CA ALA A 1045 52.24 -21.15 -17.53
C ALA A 1045 53.62 -20.89 -18.19
N MET A 1046 53.84 -21.45 -19.39
CA MET A 1046 54.91 -21.01 -20.31
C MET A 1046 54.65 -19.60 -20.90
N HIS A 1047 54.69 -18.56 -20.07
CA HIS A 1047 54.48 -17.15 -20.45
C HIS A 1047 55.54 -16.27 -19.79
N SER A 1048 56.30 -15.51 -20.57
CA SER A 1048 57.25 -14.52 -20.03
C SER A 1048 56.51 -13.44 -19.25
N HIS A 1049 56.77 -13.33 -17.94
CA HIS A 1049 56.09 -12.34 -17.10
C HIS A 1049 56.49 -10.92 -17.53
N SER A 1050 55.48 -10.11 -17.84
CA SER A 1050 55.69 -8.72 -18.25
C SER A 1050 56.11 -7.85 -17.07
N LYS A 1051 56.78 -6.72 -17.34
CA LYS A 1051 57.13 -5.70 -16.33
C LYS A 1051 55.98 -5.39 -15.34
N PHE A 1052 54.74 -5.32 -15.84
CA PHE A 1052 53.54 -5.09 -15.03
C PHE A 1052 53.28 -6.20 -13.98
N ALA A 1053 53.58 -7.46 -14.30
CA ALA A 1053 53.49 -8.56 -13.34
C ALA A 1053 54.57 -8.42 -12.25
N THR A 1054 55.80 -8.03 -12.62
CA THR A 1054 56.90 -7.78 -11.68
C THR A 1054 56.61 -6.60 -10.75
N GLU A 1055 56.20 -5.44 -11.30
CA GLU A 1055 55.76 -4.26 -10.55
C GLU A 1055 54.62 -4.59 -9.57
N LYS A 1056 53.66 -5.43 -9.99
CA LYS A 1056 52.48 -5.76 -9.19
C LYS A 1056 52.70 -6.93 -8.21
N LEU A 1057 53.79 -7.69 -8.35
CA LEU A 1057 54.29 -8.60 -7.32
C LEU A 1057 55.07 -7.82 -6.24
N ALA A 1058 55.87 -6.84 -6.65
CA ALA A 1058 56.61 -5.95 -5.76
C ALA A 1058 55.72 -4.97 -4.95
N SER A 1059 54.44 -4.84 -5.30
CA SER A 1059 53.45 -4.05 -4.57
C SER A 1059 52.65 -4.86 -3.53
N MET A 1060 53.12 -6.04 -3.15
CA MET A 1060 52.55 -6.91 -2.11
C MET A 1060 53.41 -6.91 -0.85
#